data_AF-A0A662YYE2-F1
#
_entry.id   AF-A0A662YYE2-F1
#
_cell.length_a   1.000
_cell.length_b   1.000
_cell.length_c   1.000
_cell.angle_alpha   90.00
_cell.angle_beta   90.00
_cell.angle_gamma   90.00
#
_symmetry.space_group_name_H-M   'P 1'
#
loop_
_entity.id
_entity.type
_entity.pdbx_description
1 polymer ?
#
loop_
_entity_poly.entity_id
_entity_poly.type
_entity_poly.pdbx_seq_one_letter_code
_entity_poly.pdbx_strand_id
1 'polypeptide(L)'
;MLDQDKTRLQKYEDELSRVKATLDSESRLKLRLQDEHKQLQNDFSYWKNQCEMKEELVRKYNLEKDKNERDRYSMKSEIDRLLAELKAIDERYKRRLEDAEREKSDLQSQRIKMEKEISTLRQSPVTCICQTDSSKLVFDGIRRKITAKQLYDCKIIDKATLDQLIKGQKTVEEVTLDIQPSLKGTGVIAGIFLTPKEKLSFTDAKNKKVIQPESAVMLLEAQAATGHIIDPKVNEKLTVEAAYARGLVDREDKDKLLTAESAATGFHDPHTGKLISVGQAKKKEMISRNTAIRLLEAQVAAGGVIDPVSSVFLPKDVALDRGLIDGDLYRALTDPQVDTKSYIDPATKKNISYPRLKEKCRVELHTGLLLLPALKKTISFIGLREPVSLDELVDSGIVNKDVANALEAGTITEEEVNEQARPYLQGSSSIAGIYDEINGRTLGIYKAMQEGLLRPGTTLELLEAQAATGFMVDPVNNTLMTVEKASNSGLIGREFKDKLLSAEKAVTGYKDPLTGDIISLFQAMKMGLIEKGHGIRLLEAQIATGGIIDPKASHRLKVNIAYKRGYFDEEMNEILSDPNDDTKGFFDPDTQENLTYLQLKERCIIDKVTGLCLLPLNKKKQITTTQKNTLRKRRVVIVDPDTQKEMTVREAYHKDLIDYETFLELSGQECEWEEITITASDGTSRVVLVDRKTGIQHDIQDSLDKGIIDKKSMEKYRSGSLTLTQFAGMISSKYNRETTVSSSSDELVSRSTSVTSATSPSASQKRTSSMSFTFSSPLEQVEELSPIAAIFDTETLEKITISEGIRRAIVDSITGQRLLEAQACTGGIINPANGKKLSLQEAERQAIIDQDMAQRLKPAEKAYLGFEDVKNKKKMSVGDAIKEKWLPYESGQRFLEFQYLTGGLIEPDTPGRRSMQEVIRKGMVDGRTAVKLQDSSSYPRNLTCPKTKLKISYKDAMDRSMVEETTGLRMLEASSMSSKGISSPYNVSSAPGSRSGSRAGSRTGSRSGSRRGSVDLSSSYSVSSYSSDYTGN
;
A
#
# COMPACT_ATOMS: atom_id res chain seq x y z
N MET A 1 -77.24 -59.11 -21.77
CA MET A 1 -76.03 -59.62 -22.46
C MET A 1 -75.30 -58.45 -23.11
N LEU A 2 -75.72 -57.94 -24.27
CA LEU A 2 -75.04 -56.85 -25.00
C LEU A 2 -74.50 -55.69 -24.13
N ASP A 3 -75.27 -55.10 -23.22
CA ASP A 3 -74.79 -54.00 -22.37
C ASP A 3 -73.72 -54.40 -21.33
N GLN A 4 -73.71 -55.65 -20.87
CA GLN A 4 -72.65 -56.19 -20.01
C GLN A 4 -71.35 -56.38 -20.78
N ASP A 5 -71.45 -56.81 -22.04
CA ASP A 5 -70.27 -56.97 -22.89
C ASP A 5 -69.75 -55.62 -23.40
N LYS A 6 -70.62 -54.64 -23.63
CA LYS A 6 -70.26 -53.23 -23.90
C LYS A 6 -69.55 -52.59 -22.71
N THR A 7 -70.04 -52.78 -21.49
CA THR A 7 -69.37 -52.25 -20.27
C THR A 7 -68.09 -53.00 -19.91
N ARG A 8 -67.93 -54.28 -20.32
CA ARG A 8 -66.64 -54.98 -20.29
C ARG A 8 -65.65 -54.41 -21.31
N LEU A 9 -66.08 -54.18 -22.56
CA LEU A 9 -65.23 -53.59 -23.59
C LEU A 9 -64.70 -52.22 -23.16
N GLN A 10 -65.59 -51.34 -22.64
CA GLN A 10 -65.20 -50.03 -22.15
C GLN A 10 -64.12 -50.12 -21.06
N LYS A 11 -64.28 -51.02 -20.08
CA LYS A 11 -63.26 -51.23 -19.04
C LYS A 11 -61.91 -51.67 -19.60
N TYR A 12 -61.89 -52.60 -20.56
CA TYR A 12 -60.64 -53.00 -21.21
C TYR A 12 -60.02 -51.87 -22.05
N GLU A 13 -60.83 -50.99 -22.63
CA GLU A 13 -60.37 -49.82 -23.38
C GLU A 13 -59.80 -48.73 -22.44
N ASP A 14 -60.42 -48.52 -21.28
CA ASP A 14 -59.95 -47.63 -20.21
C ASP A 14 -58.68 -48.17 -19.51
N GLU A 15 -58.54 -49.50 -19.38
CA GLU A 15 -57.33 -50.17 -18.88
C GLU A 15 -56.20 -50.11 -19.91
N LEU A 16 -56.46 -50.43 -21.18
CA LEU A 16 -55.50 -50.30 -22.28
C LEU A 16 -55.00 -48.85 -22.42
N SER A 17 -55.88 -47.86 -22.25
CA SER A 17 -55.52 -46.44 -22.28
C SER A 17 -54.62 -46.05 -21.11
N ARG A 18 -54.87 -46.56 -19.91
CA ARG A 18 -53.99 -46.36 -18.75
C ARG A 18 -52.63 -47.04 -18.93
N VAL A 19 -52.58 -48.28 -19.44
CA VAL A 19 -51.33 -49.00 -19.72
C VAL A 19 -50.49 -48.30 -20.81
N LYS A 20 -51.13 -47.73 -21.83
CA LYS A 20 -50.46 -46.87 -22.82
C LYS A 20 -49.87 -45.61 -22.16
N ALA A 21 -50.65 -44.91 -21.32
CA ALA A 21 -50.17 -43.72 -20.63
C ALA A 21 -48.98 -43.99 -19.70
N THR A 22 -48.97 -45.12 -18.97
CA THR A 22 -47.81 -45.53 -18.17
C THR A 22 -46.60 -45.87 -19.03
N LEU A 23 -46.78 -46.64 -20.12
CA LEU A 23 -45.69 -47.00 -21.04
C LEU A 23 -45.06 -45.77 -21.73
N ASP A 24 -45.88 -44.77 -22.09
CA ASP A 24 -45.43 -43.48 -22.59
C ASP A 24 -44.62 -42.72 -21.52
N SER A 25 -45.06 -42.74 -20.26
CA SER A 25 -44.36 -42.09 -19.16
C SER A 25 -43.00 -42.73 -18.85
N GLU A 26 -42.92 -44.07 -18.85
CA GLU A 26 -41.68 -44.83 -18.70
C GLU A 26 -40.74 -44.62 -19.89
N SER A 27 -41.27 -44.52 -21.11
CA SER A 27 -40.47 -44.24 -22.31
C SER A 27 -39.84 -42.85 -22.26
N ARG A 28 -40.56 -41.84 -21.76
CA ARG A 28 -40.01 -40.49 -21.50
C ARG A 28 -38.97 -40.49 -20.38
N LEU A 29 -39.22 -41.22 -19.29
CA LEU A 29 -38.28 -41.37 -18.17
C LEU A 29 -36.97 -42.04 -18.64
N LYS A 30 -37.07 -43.12 -19.42
CA LYS A 30 -35.94 -43.84 -20.01
C LYS A 30 -35.12 -42.97 -20.95
N LEU A 31 -35.77 -42.15 -21.78
CA LEU A 31 -35.08 -41.19 -22.66
C LEU A 31 -34.31 -40.15 -21.83
N ARG A 32 -34.94 -39.60 -20.78
CA ARG A 32 -34.31 -38.64 -19.85
C ARG A 32 -33.07 -39.24 -19.18
N LEU A 33 -33.16 -40.47 -18.67
CA LEU A 33 -32.03 -41.19 -18.07
C LEU A 33 -30.92 -41.51 -19.08
N GLN A 34 -31.24 -41.68 -20.37
CA GLN A 34 -30.23 -41.85 -21.42
C GLN A 34 -29.50 -40.54 -21.74
N ASP A 35 -30.20 -39.40 -21.79
CA ASP A 35 -29.58 -38.09 -21.97
C ASP A 35 -28.76 -37.67 -20.73
N GLU A 36 -29.26 -37.92 -19.51
CA GLU A 36 -28.52 -37.72 -18.26
C GLU A 36 -27.26 -38.59 -18.20
N HIS A 37 -27.33 -39.87 -18.56
CA HIS A 37 -26.15 -40.74 -18.61
C HIS A 37 -25.12 -40.26 -19.65
N LYS A 38 -25.58 -39.80 -20.82
CA LYS A 38 -24.74 -39.23 -21.88
C LYS A 38 -24.10 -37.90 -21.46
N GLN A 39 -24.81 -37.07 -20.71
CA GLN A 39 -24.26 -35.84 -20.13
C GLN A 39 -23.17 -36.18 -19.09
N LEU A 40 -23.43 -37.14 -18.19
CA LEU A 40 -22.43 -37.63 -17.23
C LEU A 40 -21.18 -38.23 -17.92
N GLN A 41 -21.33 -38.90 -19.06
CA GLN A 41 -20.19 -39.36 -19.87
C GLN A 41 -19.38 -38.19 -20.46
N ASN A 42 -20.04 -37.14 -20.95
CA ASN A 42 -19.37 -35.94 -21.46
C ASN A 42 -18.63 -35.19 -20.33
N ASP A 43 -19.28 -35.03 -19.18
CA ASP A 43 -18.70 -34.37 -18.01
C ASP A 43 -17.51 -35.17 -17.46
N PHE A 44 -17.61 -36.51 -17.39
CA PHE A 44 -16.49 -37.38 -17.05
C PHE A 44 -15.33 -37.25 -18.05
N SER A 45 -15.61 -37.21 -19.35
CA SER A 45 -14.59 -36.97 -20.38
C SER A 45 -13.91 -35.59 -20.21
N TYR A 46 -14.68 -34.55 -19.87
CA TYR A 46 -14.15 -33.21 -19.63
C TYR A 46 -13.24 -33.18 -18.39
N TRP A 47 -13.70 -33.74 -17.26
CA TRP A 47 -12.92 -33.80 -16.03
C TRP A 47 -11.67 -34.68 -16.17
N LYS A 48 -11.76 -35.79 -16.90
CA LYS A 48 -10.59 -36.63 -17.22
C LYS A 48 -9.52 -35.82 -17.97
N ASN A 49 -9.89 -35.14 -19.06
CA ASN A 49 -8.95 -34.33 -19.85
C ASN A 49 -8.35 -33.19 -18.99
N GLN A 50 -9.14 -32.59 -18.10
CA GLN A 50 -8.65 -31.55 -17.16
C GLN A 50 -7.67 -32.10 -16.11
N CYS A 51 -7.78 -33.37 -15.70
CA CYS A 51 -6.79 -34.02 -14.84
C CYS A 51 -5.51 -34.34 -15.62
N GLU A 52 -5.61 -34.94 -16.81
CA GLU A 52 -4.45 -35.29 -17.64
C GLU A 52 -3.59 -34.05 -17.99
N MET A 53 -4.23 -32.92 -18.33
CA MET A 53 -3.55 -31.64 -18.55
C MET A 53 -2.84 -31.09 -17.29
N LYS A 54 -3.41 -31.31 -16.09
CA LYS A 54 -2.78 -30.89 -14.83
C LYS A 54 -1.60 -31.79 -14.45
N GLU A 55 -1.72 -33.10 -14.66
CA GLU A 55 -0.61 -34.03 -14.46
C GLU A 55 0.56 -33.70 -15.39
N GLU A 56 0.31 -33.34 -16.64
CA GLU A 56 1.35 -32.94 -17.58
C GLU A 56 2.04 -31.63 -17.18
N LEU A 57 1.29 -30.64 -16.68
CA LEU A 57 1.87 -29.41 -16.11
C LEU A 57 2.75 -29.70 -14.89
N VAL A 58 2.32 -30.58 -13.98
CA VAL A 58 3.13 -31.03 -12.84
C VAL A 58 4.38 -31.78 -13.30
N ARG A 59 4.26 -32.65 -14.31
CA ARG A 59 5.38 -33.40 -14.91
C ARG A 59 6.43 -32.46 -15.51
N LYS A 60 5.99 -31.40 -16.20
CA LYS A 60 6.87 -30.34 -16.74
C LYS A 60 7.54 -29.54 -15.62
N TYR A 61 6.80 -29.12 -14.60
CA TYR A 61 7.33 -28.38 -13.45
C TYR A 61 8.43 -29.17 -12.72
N ASN A 62 8.21 -30.48 -12.48
CA ASN A 62 9.22 -31.33 -11.86
C ASN A 62 10.48 -31.44 -12.72
N LEU A 63 10.35 -31.60 -14.04
CA LEU A 63 11.52 -31.68 -14.95
C LEU A 63 12.31 -30.36 -15.03
N GLU A 64 11.64 -29.22 -14.88
CA GLU A 64 12.27 -27.90 -14.76
C GLU A 64 12.94 -27.69 -13.40
N LYS A 65 12.32 -28.14 -12.31
CA LYS A 65 12.92 -28.21 -10.96
C LYS A 65 14.20 -29.06 -10.98
N ASP A 66 14.16 -30.25 -11.56
CA ASP A 66 15.29 -31.18 -11.64
C ASP A 66 16.42 -30.66 -12.54
N LYS A 67 16.12 -29.75 -13.48
CA LYS A 67 17.14 -28.97 -14.19
C LYS A 67 17.76 -27.91 -13.26
N ASN A 68 16.94 -27.08 -12.63
CA ASN A 68 17.40 -26.00 -11.75
C ASN A 68 18.22 -26.53 -10.56
N GLU A 69 17.90 -27.72 -10.03
CA GLU A 69 18.73 -28.36 -9.00
C GLU A 69 20.09 -28.80 -9.52
N ARG A 70 20.20 -29.36 -10.74
CA ARG A 70 21.48 -29.70 -11.37
C ARG A 70 22.32 -28.46 -11.66
N ASP A 71 21.71 -27.41 -12.19
CA ASP A 71 22.38 -26.13 -12.46
C ASP A 71 22.91 -25.53 -11.14
N ARG A 72 22.13 -25.60 -10.04
CA ARG A 72 22.57 -25.22 -8.69
C ARG A 72 23.73 -26.07 -8.17
N TYR A 73 23.75 -27.38 -8.41
CA TYR A 73 24.88 -28.25 -8.03
C TYR A 73 26.15 -27.91 -8.82
N SER A 74 26.03 -27.61 -10.12
CA SER A 74 27.15 -27.15 -10.95
C SER A 74 27.72 -25.82 -10.46
N MET A 75 26.85 -24.82 -10.22
CA MET A 75 27.27 -23.52 -9.69
C MET A 75 27.90 -23.63 -8.29
N LYS A 76 27.41 -24.55 -7.43
CA LYS A 76 28.09 -24.82 -6.15
C LYS A 76 29.50 -25.39 -6.36
N SER A 77 29.66 -26.37 -7.25
CA SER A 77 30.98 -26.95 -7.54
C SER A 77 31.98 -25.91 -8.06
N GLU A 78 31.51 -24.91 -8.82
CA GLU A 78 32.35 -23.81 -9.30
C GLU A 78 32.69 -22.81 -8.19
N ILE A 79 31.77 -22.52 -7.27
CA ILE A 79 32.06 -21.72 -6.07
C ILE A 79 33.12 -22.43 -5.20
N ASP A 80 32.96 -23.73 -4.96
CA ASP A 80 33.93 -24.52 -4.18
C ASP A 80 35.31 -24.55 -4.87
N ARG A 81 35.35 -24.58 -6.22
CA ARG A 81 36.59 -24.47 -7.04
C ARG A 81 37.26 -23.10 -6.89
N LEU A 82 36.50 -22.00 -7.03
CA LEU A 82 37.00 -20.63 -6.90
C LEU A 82 37.49 -20.30 -5.48
N LEU A 83 36.83 -20.83 -4.45
CA LEU A 83 37.28 -20.72 -3.05
C LEU A 83 38.64 -21.43 -2.83
N ALA A 84 38.87 -22.58 -3.48
CA ALA A 84 40.16 -23.25 -3.44
C ALA A 84 41.25 -22.45 -4.18
N GLU A 85 40.95 -21.85 -5.33
CA GLU A 85 41.87 -20.98 -6.06
C GLU A 85 42.25 -19.72 -5.25
N LEU A 86 41.26 -19.04 -4.65
CA LEU A 86 41.50 -17.90 -3.76
C LEU A 86 42.39 -18.26 -2.57
N LYS A 87 42.14 -19.40 -1.92
CA LYS A 87 42.99 -19.89 -0.83
C LYS A 87 44.43 -20.19 -1.30
N ALA A 88 44.59 -20.77 -2.48
CA ALA A 88 45.91 -21.01 -3.08
C ALA A 88 46.60 -19.72 -3.55
N ILE A 89 45.88 -18.62 -3.77
CA ILE A 89 46.43 -17.29 -4.08
C ILE A 89 46.87 -16.59 -2.78
N ASP A 90 46.05 -16.58 -1.74
CA ASP A 90 46.38 -16.05 -0.40
C ASP A 90 47.64 -16.72 0.18
N GLU A 91 47.72 -18.05 0.11
CA GLU A 91 48.90 -18.82 0.52
C GLU A 91 50.17 -18.45 -0.26
N ARG A 92 50.05 -18.07 -1.54
CA ARG A 92 51.18 -17.56 -2.35
C ARG A 92 51.56 -16.12 -1.98
N TYR A 93 50.61 -15.28 -1.56
CA TYR A 93 50.92 -13.95 -1.05
C TYR A 93 51.61 -13.99 0.32
N LYS A 94 51.19 -14.90 1.22
CA LYS A 94 51.83 -15.10 2.53
C LYS A 94 53.31 -15.47 2.40
N ARG A 95 53.64 -16.47 1.57
CA ARG A 95 55.05 -16.86 1.32
C ARG A 95 55.87 -15.70 0.76
N ARG A 96 55.33 -14.95 -0.20
CA ARG A 96 56.00 -13.74 -0.74
C ARG A 96 56.20 -12.64 0.30
N LEU A 97 55.33 -12.53 1.30
CA LEU A 97 55.50 -11.62 2.42
C LEU A 97 56.63 -12.10 3.35
N GLU A 98 56.63 -13.39 3.72
CA GLU A 98 57.69 -14.02 4.53
C GLU A 98 59.07 -13.95 3.84
N ASP A 99 59.12 -14.10 2.52
CA ASP A 99 60.33 -13.94 1.70
C ASP A 99 60.84 -12.50 1.75
N ALA A 100 59.95 -11.51 1.54
CA ALA A 100 60.30 -10.09 1.61
C ALA A 100 60.69 -9.62 3.03
N GLU A 101 60.12 -10.22 4.08
CA GLU A 101 60.52 -9.97 5.47
C GLU A 101 61.92 -10.54 5.78
N ARG A 102 62.27 -11.70 5.21
CA ARG A 102 63.64 -12.24 5.25
C ARG A 102 64.63 -11.34 4.50
N GLU A 103 64.34 -10.94 3.25
CA GLU A 103 65.18 -10.00 2.50
C GLU A 103 65.40 -8.67 3.25
N LYS A 104 64.35 -8.14 3.87
CA LYS A 104 64.41 -6.93 4.71
C LYS A 104 65.32 -7.11 5.93
N SER A 105 65.29 -8.26 6.59
CA SER A 105 66.17 -8.59 7.72
C SER A 105 67.65 -8.69 7.30
N ASP A 106 67.91 -9.30 6.15
CA ASP A 106 69.26 -9.41 5.60
C ASP A 106 69.81 -8.04 5.16
N LEU A 107 68.99 -7.21 4.51
CA LEU A 107 69.34 -5.82 4.15
C LEU A 107 69.55 -4.94 5.39
N GLN A 108 68.78 -5.11 6.46
CA GLN A 108 69.04 -4.43 7.74
C GLN A 108 70.37 -4.87 8.35
N SER A 109 70.71 -6.15 8.28
CA SER A 109 71.98 -6.69 8.76
C SER A 109 73.18 -6.16 7.93
N GLN A 110 73.03 -6.05 6.61
CA GLN A 110 74.02 -5.42 5.73
C GLN A 110 74.17 -3.92 6.00
N ARG A 111 73.07 -3.19 6.23
CA ARG A 111 73.10 -1.77 6.63
C ARG A 111 73.89 -1.59 7.93
N ILE A 112 73.61 -2.38 8.98
CA ILE A 112 74.32 -2.30 10.27
C ILE A 112 75.83 -2.60 10.10
N LYS A 113 76.20 -3.45 9.14
CA LYS A 113 77.60 -3.72 8.78
C LYS A 113 78.27 -2.51 8.11
N MET A 114 77.62 -1.93 7.09
CA MET A 114 78.12 -0.72 6.41
C MET A 114 78.14 0.52 7.31
N GLU A 115 77.19 0.69 8.22
CA GLU A 115 77.19 1.83 9.15
C GLU A 115 78.36 1.79 10.14
N LYS A 116 78.80 0.58 10.55
CA LYS A 116 80.04 0.41 11.32
C LYS A 116 81.27 0.79 10.49
N GLU A 117 81.33 0.36 9.23
CA GLU A 117 82.41 0.68 8.30
C GLU A 117 82.51 2.21 8.02
N ILE A 118 81.37 2.87 7.78
CA ILE A 118 81.26 4.33 7.65
C ILE A 118 81.68 5.04 8.95
N SER A 119 81.36 4.49 10.12
CA SER A 119 81.78 5.07 11.41
C SER A 119 83.31 5.05 11.59
N THR A 120 83.98 4.01 11.07
CA THR A 120 85.45 3.90 11.08
C THR A 120 86.10 4.91 10.13
N LEU A 121 85.54 5.08 8.92
CA LEU A 121 86.08 5.99 7.90
C LEU A 121 85.94 7.49 8.24
N ARG A 122 85.15 7.85 9.27
CA ARG A 122 84.95 9.25 9.69
C ARG A 122 86.03 9.82 10.62
N GLN A 123 87.02 9.04 11.06
CA GLN A 123 88.09 9.50 11.96
C GLN A 123 89.36 9.99 11.23
N SER A 124 89.20 10.74 10.13
CA SER A 124 90.31 11.36 9.39
C SER A 124 90.09 12.87 9.21
N PRO A 125 90.96 13.74 9.75
CA PRO A 125 90.81 15.19 9.61
C PRO A 125 91.46 15.70 8.32
N VAL A 126 90.66 16.28 7.42
CA VAL A 126 91.15 17.05 6.27
C VAL A 126 90.52 18.43 6.26
N THR A 127 91.34 19.45 6.53
CA THR A 127 90.99 20.85 6.32
C THR A 127 91.59 21.29 4.99
N CYS A 128 90.80 21.86 4.08
CA CYS A 128 91.34 22.60 2.94
C CYS A 128 90.35 23.65 2.44
N ILE A 129 90.84 24.87 2.18
CA ILE A 129 90.07 25.96 1.59
C ILE A 129 90.51 26.08 0.12
N CYS A 130 89.57 25.86 -0.80
CA CYS A 130 89.80 25.98 -2.25
C CYS A 130 88.77 26.95 -2.84
N GLN A 131 89.22 27.94 -3.60
CA GLN A 131 88.31 28.79 -4.39
C GLN A 131 87.67 27.96 -5.52
N THR A 132 86.36 28.13 -5.73
CA THR A 132 85.58 27.26 -6.62
C THR A 132 85.30 27.95 -7.97
N ASP A 133 85.62 27.27 -9.09
CA ASP A 133 85.25 27.78 -10.42
C ASP A 133 83.73 27.93 -10.56
N SER A 134 83.29 29.07 -11.11
CA SER A 134 81.87 29.34 -11.38
C SER A 134 81.20 28.34 -12.34
N SER A 135 81.98 27.56 -13.10
CA SER A 135 81.52 26.47 -13.97
C SER A 135 81.16 25.19 -13.21
N LYS A 136 81.61 25.02 -11.96
CA LYS A 136 81.31 23.86 -11.09
C LYS A 136 80.02 24.07 -10.29
N LEU A 137 79.54 25.31 -10.18
CA LEU A 137 78.33 25.68 -9.45
C LEU A 137 77.10 25.49 -10.34
N VAL A 138 76.52 24.28 -10.29
CA VAL A 138 75.38 23.85 -11.11
C VAL A 138 74.12 23.61 -10.27
N PHE A 139 72.99 24.07 -10.79
CA PHE A 139 71.66 23.94 -10.22
C PHE A 139 70.81 23.01 -11.12
N ASP A 140 69.89 22.25 -10.54
CA ASP A 140 68.93 21.45 -11.29
C ASP A 140 67.72 22.30 -11.71
N GLY A 141 67.63 22.63 -13.01
CA GLY A 141 66.43 23.22 -13.61
C GLY A 141 65.36 22.16 -13.94
N ILE A 142 64.47 22.50 -14.88
CA ILE A 142 63.27 21.71 -15.21
C ILE A 142 63.64 20.40 -15.93
N ARG A 143 64.51 20.47 -16.94
CA ARG A 143 64.99 19.30 -17.73
C ARG A 143 66.51 19.30 -17.95
N ARG A 144 67.23 20.33 -17.51
CA ARG A 144 68.69 20.47 -17.67
C ARG A 144 69.30 21.08 -16.41
N LYS A 145 70.60 20.86 -16.21
CA LYS A 145 71.38 21.60 -15.21
C LYS A 145 71.77 22.98 -15.77
N ILE A 146 71.72 24.00 -14.93
CA ILE A 146 72.03 25.40 -15.26
C ILE A 146 73.14 25.91 -14.34
N THR A 147 74.10 26.68 -14.86
CA THR A 147 75.18 27.26 -14.05
C THR A 147 74.75 28.51 -13.30
N ALA A 148 75.43 28.83 -12.20
CA ALA A 148 75.24 30.09 -11.46
C ALA A 148 75.31 31.33 -12.36
N LYS A 149 76.22 31.35 -13.34
CA LYS A 149 76.33 32.45 -14.32
C LYS A 149 75.08 32.56 -15.20
N GLN A 150 74.56 31.45 -15.73
CA GLN A 150 73.35 31.47 -16.56
C GLN A 150 72.11 31.93 -15.78
N LEU A 151 72.02 31.65 -14.48
CA LEU A 151 70.95 32.19 -13.62
C LEU A 151 71.03 33.72 -13.47
N TYR A 152 72.25 34.27 -13.36
CA TYR A 152 72.47 35.72 -13.37
C TYR A 152 72.14 36.34 -14.75
N ASP A 153 72.59 35.72 -15.85
CA ASP A 153 72.26 36.15 -17.21
C ASP A 153 70.74 36.10 -17.48
N CYS A 154 70.01 35.25 -16.74
CA CYS A 154 68.54 35.14 -16.73
C CYS A 154 67.82 36.13 -15.81
N LYS A 155 68.53 37.02 -15.10
CA LYS A 155 67.96 37.91 -14.05
C LYS A 155 67.23 37.14 -12.93
N ILE A 156 67.60 35.87 -12.66
CA ILE A 156 67.01 35.05 -11.58
C ILE A 156 67.75 35.24 -10.25
N ILE A 157 69.06 35.51 -10.30
CA ILE A 157 69.87 35.88 -9.13
C ILE A 157 70.59 37.20 -9.36
N ASP A 158 70.75 37.99 -8.30
CA ASP A 158 71.54 39.21 -8.33
C ASP A 158 73.04 38.95 -8.40
N LYS A 159 73.79 39.97 -8.85
CA LYS A 159 75.27 39.94 -8.88
C LYS A 159 75.85 39.66 -7.49
N ALA A 160 75.26 40.21 -6.44
CA ALA A 160 75.70 39.97 -5.06
C ALA A 160 75.59 38.50 -4.65
N THR A 161 74.49 37.82 -5.04
CA THR A 161 74.26 36.40 -4.78
C THR A 161 75.23 35.53 -5.58
N LEU A 162 75.51 35.88 -6.85
CA LEU A 162 76.53 35.22 -7.65
C LEU A 162 77.93 35.37 -7.05
N ASP A 163 78.30 36.58 -6.61
CA ASP A 163 79.58 36.86 -5.96
C ASP A 163 79.70 36.12 -4.60
N GLN A 164 78.61 35.95 -3.85
CA GLN A 164 78.56 35.14 -2.62
C GLN A 164 78.76 33.65 -2.89
N LEU A 165 78.10 33.10 -3.92
CA LEU A 165 78.26 31.71 -4.36
C LEU A 165 79.71 31.41 -4.79
N ILE A 166 80.32 32.29 -5.59
CA ILE A 166 81.72 32.13 -6.04
C ILE A 166 82.72 32.21 -4.87
N LYS A 167 82.40 32.98 -3.82
CA LYS A 167 83.20 33.08 -2.59
C LYS A 167 82.91 31.98 -1.57
N GLY A 168 81.98 31.06 -1.83
CA GLY A 168 81.54 30.04 -0.88
C GLY A 168 80.83 30.59 0.36
N GLN A 169 80.26 31.80 0.28
CA GLN A 169 79.56 32.49 1.38
C GLN A 169 78.07 32.13 1.47
N LYS A 170 77.50 31.61 0.37
CA LYS A 170 76.22 30.88 0.34
C LYS A 170 76.46 29.53 -0.31
N THR A 171 75.71 28.51 0.11
CA THR A 171 75.71 27.19 -0.56
C THR A 171 74.80 27.19 -1.80
N VAL A 172 74.97 26.19 -2.67
CA VAL A 172 74.08 25.99 -3.83
C VAL A 172 72.68 25.61 -3.34
N GLU A 173 72.62 24.86 -2.24
CA GLU A 173 71.43 24.37 -1.55
C GLU A 173 70.60 25.53 -0.97
N GLU A 174 71.23 26.47 -0.26
CA GLU A 174 70.59 27.70 0.24
C GLU A 174 69.95 28.51 -0.89
N VAL A 175 70.72 28.83 -1.94
CA VAL A 175 70.20 29.61 -3.06
C VAL A 175 69.12 28.84 -3.82
N THR A 176 69.22 27.51 -3.91
CA THR A 176 68.19 26.65 -4.51
C THR A 176 66.84 26.78 -3.81
N LEU A 177 66.81 27.04 -2.49
CA LEU A 177 65.57 27.32 -1.76
C LEU A 177 65.02 28.71 -2.13
N ASP A 178 65.88 29.74 -2.12
CA ASP A 178 65.52 31.13 -2.49
C ASP A 178 64.88 31.21 -3.89
N ILE A 179 65.41 30.46 -4.88
CA ILE A 179 64.94 30.46 -6.28
C ILE A 179 64.18 29.19 -6.72
N GLN A 180 63.67 28.40 -5.77
CA GLN A 180 62.93 27.16 -6.06
C GLN A 180 61.78 27.36 -7.08
N PRO A 181 60.97 28.43 -7.02
CA PRO A 181 59.92 28.70 -8.01
C PRO A 181 60.47 28.83 -9.45
N SER A 182 61.60 29.51 -9.62
CA SER A 182 62.21 29.75 -10.94
C SER A 182 62.89 28.51 -11.51
N LEU A 183 63.41 27.62 -10.66
CA LEU A 183 64.06 26.37 -11.08
C LEU A 183 63.06 25.23 -11.36
N LYS A 184 62.05 25.04 -10.49
CA LYS A 184 61.20 23.83 -10.46
C LYS A 184 59.69 24.09 -10.32
N GLY A 185 59.28 25.36 -10.25
CA GLY A 185 57.89 25.79 -10.17
C GLY A 185 57.25 25.70 -8.77
N THR A 186 56.26 26.57 -8.53
CA THR A 186 55.38 26.63 -7.35
C THR A 186 54.32 25.52 -7.29
N GLY A 187 54.64 24.35 -7.87
CA GLY A 187 53.70 23.24 -8.05
C GLY A 187 52.63 23.47 -9.12
N VAL A 188 52.13 22.36 -9.66
CA VAL A 188 51.00 22.27 -10.60
C VAL A 188 50.01 21.23 -10.11
N ILE A 189 48.80 21.23 -10.66
CA ILE A 189 47.75 20.29 -10.27
C ILE A 189 48.21 18.87 -10.66
N ALA A 190 48.49 18.04 -9.66
CA ALA A 190 49.15 16.75 -9.77
C ALA A 190 48.17 15.60 -10.06
N GLY A 191 46.91 15.77 -9.70
CA GLY A 191 45.87 14.76 -9.83
C GLY A 191 44.60 15.16 -9.09
N ILE A 192 43.78 14.16 -8.78
CA ILE A 192 42.46 14.35 -8.16
C ILE A 192 42.36 13.61 -6.83
N PHE A 193 41.67 14.24 -5.88
CA PHE A 193 41.40 13.76 -4.53
C PHE A 193 39.93 13.32 -4.44
N LEU A 194 39.68 12.02 -4.21
CA LEU A 194 38.34 11.50 -3.92
C LEU A 194 38.07 11.50 -2.42
N THR A 195 39.03 11.00 -1.64
CA THR A 195 38.95 10.90 -0.18
C THR A 195 40.31 11.20 0.44
N PRO A 196 40.42 11.41 1.77
CA PRO A 196 41.70 11.55 2.47
C PRO A 196 42.72 10.41 2.30
N LYS A 197 42.31 9.28 1.69
CA LYS A 197 43.17 8.11 1.40
C LYS A 197 43.24 7.75 -0.08
N GLU A 198 42.27 8.13 -0.91
CA GLU A 198 42.24 7.82 -2.35
C GLU A 198 42.54 9.06 -3.21
N LYS A 199 43.69 9.02 -3.89
CA LYS A 199 44.12 9.97 -4.91
C LYS A 199 44.35 9.27 -6.25
N LEU A 200 43.95 9.94 -7.33
CA LEU A 200 43.92 9.43 -8.69
C LEU A 200 44.76 10.31 -9.63
N SER A 201 45.39 9.70 -10.63
CA SER A 201 45.87 10.44 -11.80
C SER A 201 44.67 10.96 -12.63
N PHE A 202 44.90 11.94 -13.51
CA PHE A 202 43.83 12.41 -14.40
C PHE A 202 43.34 11.31 -15.35
N THR A 203 44.22 10.38 -15.75
CA THR A 203 43.91 9.22 -16.59
C THR A 203 43.08 8.17 -15.82
N ASP A 204 43.42 7.88 -14.55
CA ASP A 204 42.55 7.08 -13.68
C ASP A 204 41.16 7.73 -13.53
N ALA A 205 41.11 9.05 -13.35
CA ALA A 205 39.85 9.80 -13.15
C ALA A 205 38.99 9.87 -14.42
N LYS A 206 39.62 10.00 -15.61
CA LYS A 206 39.00 9.86 -16.94
C LYS A 206 38.38 8.46 -17.07
N ASN A 207 39.15 7.41 -16.79
CA ASN A 207 38.72 6.02 -16.94
C ASN A 207 37.66 5.60 -15.90
N LYS A 208 37.71 6.13 -14.67
CA LYS A 208 36.63 6.01 -13.67
C LYS A 208 35.41 6.93 -13.93
N LYS A 209 35.41 7.73 -15.01
CA LYS A 209 34.37 8.72 -15.36
C LYS A 209 34.11 9.80 -14.29
N VAL A 210 35.09 10.04 -13.41
CA VAL A 210 35.05 11.08 -12.36
C VAL A 210 35.17 12.49 -12.97
N ILE A 211 35.79 12.62 -14.14
CA ILE A 211 35.93 13.87 -14.88
C ILE A 211 35.60 13.71 -16.36
N GLN A 212 35.33 14.81 -17.05
CA GLN A 212 35.16 14.79 -18.51
C GLN A 212 36.53 14.58 -19.22
N PRO A 213 36.61 13.76 -20.28
CA PRO A 213 37.87 13.48 -20.98
C PRO A 213 38.62 14.73 -21.42
N GLU A 214 37.90 15.75 -21.92
CA GLU A 214 38.47 16.99 -22.44
C GLU A 214 39.19 17.78 -21.33
N SER A 215 38.61 17.79 -20.13
CA SER A 215 39.22 18.41 -18.95
C SER A 215 40.43 17.62 -18.46
N ALA A 216 40.37 16.28 -18.49
CA ALA A 216 41.51 15.41 -18.16
C ALA A 216 42.73 15.70 -19.06
N VAL A 217 42.49 15.81 -20.37
CA VAL A 217 43.54 16.08 -21.36
C VAL A 217 44.14 17.48 -21.17
N MET A 218 43.32 18.52 -20.98
CA MET A 218 43.84 19.88 -20.71
C MET A 218 44.71 19.92 -19.44
N LEU A 219 44.36 19.16 -18.40
CA LEU A 219 45.14 19.09 -17.17
C LEU A 219 46.45 18.30 -17.32
N LEU A 220 46.47 17.25 -18.14
CA LEU A 220 47.70 16.56 -18.53
C LEU A 220 48.58 17.41 -19.45
N GLU A 221 48.00 18.20 -20.37
CA GLU A 221 48.72 19.20 -21.16
C GLU A 221 49.41 20.22 -20.24
N ALA A 222 48.76 20.67 -19.17
CA ALA A 222 49.34 21.59 -18.19
C ALA A 222 50.56 20.97 -17.45
N GLN A 223 50.49 19.70 -17.09
CA GLN A 223 51.61 18.97 -16.47
C GLN A 223 52.80 18.84 -17.44
N ALA A 224 52.54 18.38 -18.66
CA ALA A 224 53.56 18.27 -19.70
C ALA A 224 54.21 19.64 -20.01
N ALA A 225 53.40 20.69 -20.15
CA ALA A 225 53.85 22.05 -20.46
C ALA A 225 54.71 22.70 -19.37
N THR A 226 54.57 22.26 -18.12
CA THR A 226 55.33 22.76 -16.97
C THR A 226 56.51 21.86 -16.61
N GLY A 227 56.66 20.75 -17.32
CA GLY A 227 57.91 20.00 -17.42
C GLY A 227 57.79 18.50 -17.24
N HIS A 228 56.72 17.96 -16.63
CA HIS A 228 56.60 16.52 -16.33
C HIS A 228 55.15 16.11 -16.09
N ILE A 229 54.76 14.93 -16.56
CA ILE A 229 53.57 14.23 -16.05
C ILE A 229 53.87 13.77 -14.61
N ILE A 230 52.90 13.93 -13.70
CA ILE A 230 53.06 13.57 -12.29
C ILE A 230 52.26 12.32 -11.98
N ASP A 231 52.89 11.33 -11.34
CA ASP A 231 52.18 10.25 -10.66
C ASP A 231 51.84 10.69 -9.22
N PRO A 232 50.57 11.00 -8.89
CA PRO A 232 50.21 11.44 -7.54
C PRO A 232 50.28 10.32 -6.49
N LYS A 233 50.29 9.03 -6.90
CA LYS A 233 50.37 7.88 -5.99
C LYS A 233 51.82 7.68 -5.51
N VAL A 234 52.79 7.75 -6.44
CA VAL A 234 54.22 7.53 -6.16
C VAL A 234 54.97 8.84 -5.86
N ASN A 235 54.40 10.00 -6.19
CA ASN A 235 55.05 11.32 -6.15
C ASN A 235 56.27 11.44 -7.10
N GLU A 236 56.20 10.74 -8.24
CA GLU A 236 57.24 10.78 -9.27
C GLU A 236 56.89 11.73 -10.42
N LYS A 237 57.93 12.34 -11.01
CA LYS A 237 57.85 13.22 -12.18
C LYS A 237 58.43 12.50 -13.40
N LEU A 238 57.65 12.39 -14.46
CA LEU A 238 57.92 11.53 -15.61
C LEU A 238 57.88 12.31 -16.94
N THR A 239 58.61 11.80 -17.94
CA THR A 239 58.43 12.21 -19.35
C THR A 239 57.12 11.65 -19.89
N VAL A 240 56.60 12.18 -21.00
CA VAL A 240 55.34 11.65 -21.58
C VAL A 240 55.51 10.20 -22.04
N GLU A 241 56.70 9.83 -22.53
CA GLU A 241 57.00 8.44 -22.91
C GLU A 241 57.06 7.49 -21.69
N ALA A 242 57.68 7.91 -20.59
CA ALA A 242 57.72 7.11 -19.36
C ALA A 242 56.34 7.01 -18.69
N ALA A 243 55.53 8.07 -18.76
CA ALA A 243 54.15 8.08 -18.29
C ALA A 243 53.26 7.14 -19.12
N TYR A 244 53.40 7.16 -20.45
CA TYR A 244 52.74 6.22 -21.36
C TYR A 244 53.12 4.76 -21.04
N ALA A 245 54.42 4.48 -20.84
CA ALA A 245 54.91 3.14 -20.47
C ALA A 245 54.37 2.63 -19.12
N ARG A 246 53.94 3.53 -18.22
CA ARG A 246 53.28 3.20 -16.94
C ARG A 246 51.75 3.25 -16.97
N GLY A 247 51.13 3.54 -18.11
CA GLY A 247 49.67 3.67 -18.23
C GLY A 247 49.09 4.96 -17.61
N LEU A 248 49.92 5.96 -17.33
CA LEU A 248 49.49 7.29 -16.85
C LEU A 248 49.05 8.21 -18.00
N VAL A 249 49.26 7.80 -19.25
CA VAL A 249 48.85 8.53 -20.48
C VAL A 249 48.22 7.53 -21.45
N ASP A 250 47.02 7.82 -21.92
CA ASP A 250 46.35 7.01 -22.95
C ASP A 250 46.98 7.22 -24.33
N ARG A 251 46.89 6.19 -25.18
CA ARG A 251 47.41 6.23 -26.56
C ARG A 251 46.84 7.37 -27.41
N GLU A 252 45.57 7.71 -27.21
CA GLU A 252 44.83 8.75 -27.95
C GLU A 252 45.31 10.18 -27.65
N ASP A 253 45.92 10.37 -26.48
CA ASP A 253 46.34 11.68 -25.98
C ASP A 253 47.86 11.88 -26.04
N LYS A 254 48.63 10.79 -26.23
CA LYS A 254 50.11 10.79 -26.28
C LYS A 254 50.68 11.91 -27.17
N ASP A 255 50.19 12.05 -28.41
CA ASP A 255 50.78 13.00 -29.38
C ASP A 255 50.48 14.47 -29.03
N LYS A 256 49.31 14.73 -28.41
CA LYS A 256 48.96 16.04 -27.83
C LYS A 256 49.90 16.36 -26.66
N LEU A 257 50.17 15.37 -25.81
CA LEU A 257 51.03 15.53 -24.65
C LEU A 257 52.51 15.65 -25.01
N LEU A 258 53.00 14.99 -26.08
CA LEU A 258 54.34 15.23 -26.63
C LEU A 258 54.46 16.67 -27.18
N THR A 259 53.40 17.17 -27.83
CA THR A 259 53.32 18.58 -28.28
C THR A 259 53.30 19.55 -27.09
N ALA A 260 52.70 19.17 -25.96
CA ALA A 260 52.74 19.95 -24.72
C ALA A 260 54.09 19.84 -23.98
N GLU A 261 54.74 18.68 -23.95
CA GLU A 261 56.09 18.48 -23.38
C GLU A 261 57.14 19.32 -24.12
N SER A 262 56.95 19.50 -25.44
CA SER A 262 57.72 20.43 -26.28
C SER A 262 57.65 21.89 -25.82
N ALA A 263 56.66 22.28 -25.00
CA ALA A 263 56.62 23.61 -24.39
C ALA A 263 57.66 23.80 -23.26
N ALA A 264 58.18 22.71 -22.69
CA ALA A 264 59.20 22.73 -21.63
C ALA A 264 60.57 22.25 -22.11
N THR A 265 60.64 21.32 -23.07
CA THR A 265 61.90 20.87 -23.71
C THR A 265 62.33 21.74 -24.88
N GLY A 266 61.38 22.41 -25.53
CA GLY A 266 61.56 23.34 -26.65
C GLY A 266 61.09 22.74 -27.97
N PHE A 267 60.37 23.54 -28.76
CA PHE A 267 59.99 23.15 -30.12
C PHE A 267 61.22 23.21 -31.04
N HIS A 268 61.47 22.17 -31.83
CA HIS A 268 62.52 22.18 -32.84
C HIS A 268 62.03 22.91 -34.10
N ASP A 269 62.63 24.06 -34.44
CA ASP A 269 62.37 24.73 -35.71
C ASP A 269 62.97 23.94 -36.89
N PRO A 270 62.16 23.43 -37.85
CA PRO A 270 62.66 22.66 -38.99
C PRO A 270 63.67 23.42 -39.87
N HIS A 271 63.62 24.76 -39.87
CA HIS A 271 64.45 25.60 -40.75
C HIS A 271 65.79 26.00 -40.15
N THR A 272 65.93 25.97 -38.80
CA THR A 272 67.15 26.42 -38.12
C THR A 272 67.73 25.41 -37.14
N GLY A 273 67.04 24.31 -36.85
CA GLY A 273 67.44 23.31 -35.86
C GLY A 273 67.44 23.79 -34.41
N LYS A 274 67.10 25.07 -34.18
CA LYS A 274 67.10 25.68 -32.84
C LYS A 274 65.86 25.30 -32.05
N LEU A 275 66.03 25.16 -30.75
CA LEU A 275 64.93 25.08 -29.78
C LEU A 275 64.31 26.47 -29.61
N ILE A 276 62.99 26.56 -29.76
CA ILE A 276 62.21 27.79 -29.63
C ILE A 276 61.11 27.65 -28.57
N SER A 277 60.71 28.77 -27.98
CA SER A 277 59.67 28.83 -26.95
C SER A 277 58.25 28.65 -27.52
N VAL A 278 57.25 28.46 -26.64
CA VAL A 278 55.82 28.43 -27.00
C VAL A 278 55.38 29.67 -27.80
N GLY A 279 55.81 30.87 -27.35
CA GLY A 279 55.48 32.12 -28.04
C GLY A 279 56.08 32.19 -29.45
N GLN A 280 57.33 31.76 -29.60
CA GLN A 280 58.03 31.70 -30.87
C GLN A 280 57.46 30.62 -31.81
N ALA A 281 57.03 29.47 -31.28
CA ALA A 281 56.34 28.42 -32.01
C ALA A 281 54.98 28.90 -32.54
N LYS A 282 54.19 29.62 -31.72
CA LYS A 282 52.96 30.31 -32.16
C LYS A 282 53.23 31.36 -33.25
N LYS A 283 54.38 32.06 -33.19
CA LYS A 283 54.78 33.05 -34.19
C LYS A 283 55.16 32.43 -35.55
N LYS A 284 55.58 31.16 -35.54
CA LYS A 284 55.84 30.33 -36.73
C LYS A 284 54.68 29.38 -37.07
N GLU A 285 53.50 29.61 -36.48
CA GLU A 285 52.26 28.85 -36.68
C GLU A 285 52.36 27.33 -36.41
N MET A 286 53.41 26.88 -35.70
CA MET A 286 53.64 25.48 -35.36
C MET A 286 52.62 24.94 -34.31
N ILE A 287 51.95 25.84 -33.60
CA ILE A 287 50.89 25.53 -32.63
C ILE A 287 49.75 26.55 -32.74
N SER A 288 48.52 26.12 -32.46
CA SER A 288 47.36 27.02 -32.50
C SER A 288 47.45 28.12 -31.43
N ARG A 289 46.84 29.28 -31.68
CA ARG A 289 46.77 30.39 -30.69
C ARG A 289 46.16 29.94 -29.35
N ASN A 290 45.13 29.09 -29.40
CA ASN A 290 44.43 28.61 -28.20
C ASN A 290 45.28 27.61 -27.41
N THR A 291 46.00 26.72 -28.09
CA THR A 291 46.99 25.83 -27.48
C THR A 291 48.11 26.64 -26.84
N ALA A 292 48.67 27.62 -27.56
CA ALA A 292 49.74 28.48 -27.06
C ALA A 292 49.36 29.25 -25.79
N ILE A 293 48.14 29.82 -25.75
CA ILE A 293 47.62 30.51 -24.57
C ILE A 293 47.47 29.52 -23.40
N ARG A 294 46.84 28.35 -23.60
CA ARG A 294 46.66 27.33 -22.56
C ARG A 294 47.99 26.89 -21.93
N LEU A 295 48.98 26.53 -22.77
CA LEU A 295 50.29 26.06 -22.31
C LEU A 295 51.04 27.17 -21.54
N LEU A 296 51.01 28.42 -22.03
CA LEU A 296 51.63 29.56 -21.35
C LEU A 296 50.90 29.94 -20.05
N GLU A 297 49.59 29.80 -19.99
CA GLU A 297 48.79 30.07 -18.78
C GLU A 297 49.17 29.12 -17.64
N ALA A 298 49.35 27.83 -17.93
CA ALA A 298 49.87 26.87 -16.96
C ALA A 298 51.32 27.18 -16.53
N GLN A 299 52.20 27.57 -17.46
CA GLN A 299 53.58 27.96 -17.15
C GLN A 299 53.61 29.20 -16.23
N VAL A 300 52.88 30.26 -16.57
CA VAL A 300 52.80 31.50 -15.77
C VAL A 300 52.23 31.21 -14.38
N ALA A 301 51.22 30.35 -14.26
CA ALA A 301 50.66 29.92 -12.98
C ALA A 301 51.56 28.96 -12.17
N ALA A 302 52.57 28.34 -12.82
CA ALA A 302 53.60 27.55 -12.16
C ALA A 302 54.79 28.42 -11.69
N GLY A 303 55.16 29.47 -12.43
CA GLY A 303 56.18 30.43 -11.97
C GLY A 303 56.65 31.46 -13.01
N GLY A 304 56.34 31.29 -14.30
CA GLY A 304 56.82 32.19 -15.35
C GLY A 304 56.71 31.58 -16.74
N VAL A 305 57.35 32.15 -17.75
CA VAL A 305 57.49 31.50 -19.08
C VAL A 305 58.73 30.62 -19.06
N ILE A 306 58.67 29.40 -19.59
CA ILE A 306 59.86 28.55 -19.68
C ILE A 306 60.77 29.02 -20.83
N ASP A 307 62.05 29.22 -20.54
CA ASP A 307 63.13 29.25 -21.54
C ASP A 307 63.60 27.81 -21.79
N PRO A 308 63.37 27.20 -22.97
CA PRO A 308 63.75 25.81 -23.21
C PRO A 308 65.25 25.58 -23.37
N VAL A 309 66.03 26.62 -23.65
CA VAL A 309 67.49 26.51 -23.76
C VAL A 309 68.09 26.43 -22.36
N SER A 310 67.72 27.38 -21.51
CA SER A 310 68.16 27.50 -20.11
C SER A 310 67.46 26.51 -19.16
N SER A 311 66.28 26.01 -19.53
CA SER A 311 65.43 25.08 -18.77
C SER A 311 65.01 25.60 -17.39
N VAL A 312 64.58 26.86 -17.34
CA VAL A 312 64.10 27.57 -16.13
C VAL A 312 62.87 28.43 -16.46
N PHE A 313 62.07 28.74 -15.44
CA PHE A 313 60.99 29.73 -15.53
C PHE A 313 61.58 31.15 -15.43
N LEU A 314 61.11 32.04 -16.30
CA LEU A 314 61.45 33.46 -16.31
C LEU A 314 60.21 34.33 -16.02
N PRO A 315 60.34 35.43 -15.25
CA PRO A 315 59.26 36.40 -15.10
C PRO A 315 58.74 36.90 -16.46
N LYS A 316 57.43 37.21 -16.56
CA LYS A 316 56.78 37.57 -17.83
C LYS A 316 57.51 38.70 -18.57
N ASP A 317 58.03 39.68 -17.84
CA ASP A 317 58.68 40.86 -18.41
C ASP A 317 60.08 40.52 -18.95
N VAL A 318 60.83 39.66 -18.25
CA VAL A 318 62.13 39.12 -18.71
C VAL A 318 61.94 38.17 -19.91
N ALA A 319 60.81 37.47 -19.98
CA ALA A 319 60.45 36.68 -21.15
C ALA A 319 60.05 37.54 -22.37
N LEU A 320 59.49 38.73 -22.14
CA LEU A 320 59.22 39.72 -23.18
C LEU A 320 60.52 40.40 -23.67
N ASP A 321 61.40 40.84 -22.76
CA ASP A 321 62.75 41.35 -23.05
C ASP A 321 63.53 40.41 -23.99
N ARG A 322 63.44 39.11 -23.71
CA ARG A 322 64.14 38.04 -24.45
C ARG A 322 63.40 37.56 -25.72
N GLY A 323 62.24 38.12 -26.04
CA GLY A 323 61.44 37.72 -27.20
C GLY A 323 60.95 36.26 -27.14
N LEU A 324 60.78 35.69 -25.94
CA LEU A 324 60.23 34.34 -25.72
C LEU A 324 58.70 34.32 -25.81
N ILE A 325 58.05 35.49 -25.65
CA ILE A 325 56.63 35.71 -25.90
C ILE A 325 56.43 36.99 -26.74
N ASP A 326 55.45 36.97 -27.65
CA ASP A 326 55.00 38.17 -28.35
C ASP A 326 54.12 39.04 -27.43
N GLY A 327 54.12 40.36 -27.64
CA GLY A 327 53.27 41.31 -26.88
C GLY A 327 51.77 40.98 -26.93
N ASP A 328 51.33 40.35 -28.01
CA ASP A 328 49.97 39.80 -28.20
C ASP A 328 49.59 38.73 -27.16
N LEU A 329 50.55 37.86 -26.82
CA LEU A 329 50.40 36.80 -25.82
C LEU A 329 50.63 37.37 -24.42
N TYR A 330 51.60 38.27 -24.25
CA TYR A 330 51.82 38.98 -22.99
C TYR A 330 50.54 39.68 -22.52
N ARG A 331 49.86 40.41 -23.42
CA ARG A 331 48.57 41.06 -23.12
C ARG A 331 47.49 40.06 -22.74
N ALA A 332 47.31 39.00 -23.53
CA ALA A 332 46.30 37.96 -23.25
C ALA A 332 46.52 37.23 -21.90
N LEU A 333 47.76 37.21 -21.39
CA LEU A 333 48.14 36.59 -20.11
C LEU A 333 48.30 37.61 -18.95
N THR A 334 47.82 38.85 -19.13
CA THR A 334 47.98 39.95 -18.18
C THR A 334 46.73 40.82 -18.01
N ASP A 335 45.92 40.98 -19.06
CA ASP A 335 44.69 41.78 -19.04
C ASP A 335 43.52 41.03 -18.36
N PRO A 336 43.01 41.46 -17.19
CA PRO A 336 41.92 40.77 -16.49
C PRO A 336 40.56 40.83 -17.22
N GLN A 337 40.41 41.70 -18.23
CA GLN A 337 39.20 41.78 -19.06
C GLN A 337 39.22 40.74 -20.19
N VAL A 338 40.39 40.23 -20.57
CA VAL A 338 40.55 39.15 -21.54
C VAL A 338 40.41 37.83 -20.79
N ASP A 339 39.17 37.37 -20.65
CA ASP A 339 38.77 36.18 -19.88
C ASP A 339 39.23 34.87 -20.57
N THR A 340 40.54 34.59 -20.52
CA THR A 340 41.19 33.39 -21.09
C THR A 340 40.83 32.13 -20.32
N LYS A 341 39.59 31.68 -20.48
CA LYS A 341 39.08 30.44 -19.89
C LYS A 341 39.54 29.22 -20.69
N SER A 342 40.84 28.96 -20.67
CA SER A 342 41.51 27.93 -21.49
C SER A 342 41.29 26.49 -21.01
N TYR A 343 40.66 26.33 -19.83
CA TYR A 343 40.43 25.07 -19.11
C TYR A 343 38.95 24.86 -18.82
N ILE A 344 38.57 23.62 -18.50
CA ILE A 344 37.20 23.26 -18.08
C ILE A 344 37.26 22.79 -16.62
N ASP A 345 36.50 23.43 -15.74
CA ASP A 345 36.33 23.03 -14.34
C ASP A 345 35.64 21.65 -14.26
N PRO A 346 36.29 20.59 -13.73
CA PRO A 346 35.70 19.25 -13.67
C PRO A 346 34.41 19.15 -12.85
N ALA A 347 34.25 20.02 -11.83
CA ALA A 347 33.09 19.98 -10.94
C ALA A 347 31.91 20.77 -11.50
N THR A 348 32.14 21.94 -12.10
CA THR A 348 31.06 22.78 -12.63
C THR A 348 30.81 22.64 -14.13
N LYS A 349 31.69 21.94 -14.86
CA LYS A 349 31.71 21.81 -16.34
C LYS A 349 31.75 23.15 -17.09
N LYS A 350 32.15 24.24 -16.42
CA LYS A 350 32.25 25.59 -16.99
C LYS A 350 33.70 25.92 -17.32
N ASN A 351 33.90 26.74 -18.34
CA ASN A 351 35.23 27.18 -18.74
C ASN A 351 35.81 28.12 -17.66
N ILE A 352 37.06 27.89 -17.28
CA ILE A 352 37.78 28.53 -16.17
C ILE A 352 39.24 28.79 -16.58
N SER A 353 39.92 29.68 -15.85
CA SER A 353 41.37 29.89 -15.97
C SER A 353 42.15 28.98 -15.00
N TYR A 354 43.37 28.61 -15.36
CA TYR A 354 44.23 27.71 -14.58
C TYR A 354 44.58 28.26 -13.17
N PRO A 355 44.87 29.56 -12.96
CA PRO A 355 45.09 30.10 -11.62
C PRO A 355 43.87 29.87 -10.71
N ARG A 356 42.66 30.17 -11.19
CA ARG A 356 41.39 29.94 -10.47
C ARG A 356 41.07 28.46 -10.23
N LEU A 357 41.68 27.55 -11.00
CA LEU A 357 41.56 26.12 -10.77
C LEU A 357 42.59 25.64 -9.73
N LYS A 358 43.82 26.20 -9.74
CA LYS A 358 44.86 25.99 -8.72
C LYS A 358 44.43 26.51 -7.34
N GLU A 359 43.68 27.61 -7.28
CA GLU A 359 43.03 28.15 -6.07
C GLU A 359 42.02 27.17 -5.45
N LYS A 360 41.42 26.24 -6.23
CA LYS A 360 40.48 25.22 -5.74
C LYS A 360 41.17 23.94 -5.24
N CYS A 361 42.48 23.80 -5.45
CA CYS A 361 43.21 22.60 -5.05
C CYS A 361 43.52 22.58 -3.55
N ARG A 362 43.61 21.37 -2.98
CA ARG A 362 44.16 21.14 -1.64
C ARG A 362 45.62 20.71 -1.77
N VAL A 363 46.48 21.15 -0.85
CA VAL A 363 47.87 20.70 -0.76
C VAL A 363 47.94 19.46 0.13
N GLU A 364 48.48 18.36 -0.37
CA GLU A 364 48.72 17.14 0.40
C GLU A 364 49.95 17.35 1.31
N LEU A 365 49.72 17.47 2.63
CA LEU A 365 50.74 17.84 3.63
C LEU A 365 52.01 16.97 3.62
N HIS A 366 51.91 15.70 3.21
CA HIS A 366 53.03 14.76 3.21
C HIS A 366 53.88 14.78 1.93
N THR A 367 53.37 15.34 0.83
CA THR A 367 54.01 15.27 -0.50
C THR A 367 54.23 16.64 -1.15
N GLY A 368 53.51 17.68 -0.68
CA GLY A 368 53.45 19.00 -1.31
C GLY A 368 52.62 19.05 -2.59
N LEU A 369 51.93 17.97 -2.97
CA LEU A 369 51.17 17.91 -4.23
C LEU A 369 49.85 18.69 -4.13
N LEU A 370 49.56 19.47 -5.19
CA LEU A 370 48.26 20.12 -5.38
C LEU A 370 47.29 19.13 -6.00
N LEU A 371 46.26 18.71 -5.25
CA LEU A 371 45.22 17.81 -5.72
C LEU A 371 43.89 18.56 -5.83
N LEU A 372 43.20 18.40 -6.96
CA LEU A 372 41.88 18.98 -7.15
C LEU A 372 40.81 18.08 -6.50
N PRO A 373 39.85 18.60 -5.72
CA PRO A 373 38.75 17.81 -5.20
C PRO A 373 37.86 17.28 -6.34
N ALA A 374 37.43 16.03 -6.24
CA ALA A 374 36.51 15.41 -7.19
C ALA A 374 35.09 16.01 -7.13
N LEU A 375 34.28 15.69 -8.14
CA LEU A 375 32.82 15.79 -8.05
C LEU A 375 32.32 15.04 -6.80
N LYS A 376 31.30 15.59 -6.10
CA LYS A 376 30.65 14.91 -4.97
C LYS A 376 30.29 13.47 -5.38
N LYS A 377 30.69 12.48 -4.56
CA LYS A 377 30.00 11.18 -4.54
C LYS A 377 28.53 11.49 -4.20
N THR A 378 27.61 11.16 -5.08
CA THR A 378 26.17 11.24 -4.78
C THR A 378 25.85 10.16 -3.76
N ILE A 379 25.92 10.51 -2.47
CA ILE A 379 25.54 9.60 -1.38
C ILE A 379 24.04 9.36 -1.48
N SER A 380 23.64 8.08 -1.41
CA SER A 380 22.26 7.67 -1.52
C SER A 380 21.93 6.49 -0.60
N PHE A 381 20.69 6.47 -0.12
CA PHE A 381 20.19 5.57 0.91
C PHE A 381 19.05 4.71 0.36
N ILE A 382 18.80 3.53 0.96
CA ILE A 382 17.79 2.59 0.44
C ILE A 382 16.39 3.01 0.89
N GLY A 383 15.62 3.60 -0.03
CA GLY A 383 14.21 3.93 0.13
C GLY A 383 13.28 2.73 -0.09
N LEU A 384 12.01 3.03 -0.40
CA LEU A 384 10.93 2.04 -0.54
C LEU A 384 10.97 1.27 -1.87
N ARG A 385 11.38 1.91 -2.96
CA ARG A 385 11.56 1.28 -4.28
C ARG A 385 12.84 1.73 -4.99
N GLU A 386 13.21 2.99 -4.83
CA GLU A 386 14.40 3.61 -5.44
C GLU A 386 15.34 4.21 -4.38
N PRO A 387 16.64 4.39 -4.69
CA PRO A 387 17.59 4.99 -3.76
C PRO A 387 17.40 6.51 -3.64
N VAL A 388 17.34 7.01 -2.40
CA VAL A 388 17.10 8.43 -2.07
C VAL A 388 18.43 9.16 -1.95
N SER A 389 18.61 10.31 -2.61
CA SER A 389 19.86 11.08 -2.50
C SER A 389 19.96 11.86 -1.18
N LEU A 390 21.19 12.17 -0.75
CA LEU A 390 21.43 13.03 0.41
C LEU A 390 20.81 14.43 0.25
N ASP A 391 20.88 15.01 -0.95
CA ASP A 391 20.26 16.31 -1.25
C ASP A 391 18.71 16.25 -1.09
N GLU A 392 18.07 15.16 -1.53
CA GLU A 392 16.63 14.92 -1.34
C GLU A 392 16.26 14.71 0.14
N LEU A 393 17.12 14.05 0.94
CA LEU A 393 16.92 13.95 2.39
C LEU A 393 17.04 15.30 3.12
N VAL A 394 17.77 16.26 2.53
CA VAL A 394 17.87 17.64 3.02
C VAL A 394 16.66 18.47 2.61
N ASP A 395 16.22 18.39 1.35
CA ASP A 395 15.07 19.15 0.85
C ASP A 395 13.71 18.61 1.33
N SER A 396 13.64 17.33 1.70
CA SER A 396 12.52 16.75 2.47
C SER A 396 12.57 17.06 3.98
N GLY A 397 13.64 17.71 4.46
CA GLY A 397 13.80 18.08 5.88
C GLY A 397 13.94 16.88 6.81
N ILE A 398 14.44 15.75 6.33
CA ILE A 398 14.73 14.55 7.14
C ILE A 398 16.10 14.70 7.80
N VAL A 399 17.11 15.11 7.02
CA VAL A 399 18.50 15.35 7.44
C VAL A 399 18.80 16.84 7.42
N ASN A 400 19.47 17.35 8.47
CA ASN A 400 19.87 18.77 8.52
C ASN A 400 21.10 19.02 7.63
N LYS A 401 21.23 20.24 7.10
CA LYS A 401 22.37 20.64 6.24
C LYS A 401 23.73 20.43 6.93
N ASP A 402 23.79 20.65 8.24
CA ASP A 402 25.02 20.44 9.02
C ASP A 402 25.42 18.96 9.12
N VAL A 403 24.42 18.06 9.20
CA VAL A 403 24.61 16.60 9.20
C VAL A 403 25.05 16.13 7.81
N ALA A 404 24.44 16.64 6.74
CA ALA A 404 24.87 16.37 5.37
C ALA A 404 26.31 16.85 5.12
N ASN A 405 26.66 18.06 5.57
CA ASN A 405 28.03 18.59 5.49
C ASN A 405 29.03 17.74 6.30
N ALA A 406 28.64 17.27 7.50
CA ALA A 406 29.49 16.41 8.33
C ALA A 406 29.71 15.01 7.71
N LEU A 407 28.70 14.47 7.02
CA LEU A 407 28.80 13.22 6.28
C LEU A 407 29.73 13.37 5.05
N GLU A 408 29.59 14.45 4.30
CA GLU A 408 30.48 14.77 3.17
C GLU A 408 31.92 15.09 3.61
N ALA A 409 32.11 15.57 4.84
CA ALA A 409 33.42 15.71 5.48
C ALA A 409 33.97 14.39 6.03
N GLY A 410 33.19 13.30 6.04
CA GLY A 410 33.57 12.01 6.63
C GLY A 410 33.73 12.03 8.15
N THR A 411 33.02 12.94 8.84
CA THR A 411 33.04 13.09 10.31
C THR A 411 32.02 12.18 11.00
N ILE A 412 30.94 11.85 10.31
CA ILE A 412 29.92 10.85 10.68
C ILE A 412 29.83 9.81 9.55
N THR A 413 29.27 8.63 9.81
CA THR A 413 29.23 7.53 8.81
C THR A 413 27.92 7.47 8.03
N GLU A 414 27.93 6.77 6.88
CA GLU A 414 26.72 6.55 6.07
C GLU A 414 25.69 5.69 6.85
N GLU A 415 26.15 4.80 7.74
CA GLU A 415 25.31 3.97 8.62
C GLU A 415 24.62 4.77 9.73
N GLU A 416 25.32 5.73 10.36
CA GLU A 416 24.75 6.58 11.42
C GLU A 416 23.58 7.44 10.88
N VAL A 417 23.78 8.04 9.71
CA VAL A 417 22.72 8.82 9.02
C VAL A 417 21.61 7.91 8.52
N ASN A 418 21.93 6.69 8.05
CA ASN A 418 20.92 5.71 7.64
C ASN A 418 20.01 5.31 8.81
N GLU A 419 20.53 4.98 9.99
CA GLU A 419 19.70 4.63 11.15
C GLU A 419 18.88 5.83 11.66
N GLN A 420 19.43 7.05 11.62
CA GLN A 420 18.66 8.27 11.95
C GLN A 420 17.50 8.51 10.96
N ALA A 421 17.72 8.27 9.67
CA ALA A 421 16.72 8.47 8.62
C ALA A 421 15.78 7.27 8.40
N ARG A 422 16.09 6.09 8.98
CA ARG A 422 15.40 4.81 8.77
C ARG A 422 13.87 4.86 8.87
N PRO A 423 13.24 5.55 9.86
CA PRO A 423 11.79 5.64 9.96
C PRO A 423 11.13 6.39 8.78
N TYR A 424 11.89 7.21 8.05
CA TYR A 424 11.44 7.93 6.86
C TYR A 424 11.85 7.24 5.56
N LEU A 425 13.03 6.61 5.51
CA LEU A 425 13.50 5.83 4.35
C LEU A 425 12.63 4.60 4.06
N GLN A 426 12.35 3.81 5.09
CA GLN A 426 11.67 2.50 4.96
C GLN A 426 10.36 2.42 5.76
N GLY A 427 10.17 3.32 6.72
CA GLY A 427 9.03 3.31 7.63
C GLY A 427 9.34 2.66 8.99
N SER A 428 8.44 2.90 9.94
CA SER A 428 8.28 2.06 11.13
C SER A 428 7.54 0.78 10.75
N SER A 429 7.76 -0.31 11.49
CA SER A 429 7.08 -1.59 11.24
C SER A 429 5.54 -1.42 11.19
N SER A 430 4.96 -1.78 10.05
CA SER A 430 3.52 -2.05 9.87
C SER A 430 3.13 -3.32 10.63
N ILE A 431 1.84 -3.54 10.86
CA ILE A 431 1.33 -4.83 11.35
C ILE A 431 1.75 -5.93 10.36
N ALA A 432 2.78 -6.69 10.74
CA ALA A 432 3.53 -7.61 9.89
C ALA A 432 2.90 -9.01 9.84
N GLY A 433 2.23 -9.39 10.92
CA GLY A 433 1.76 -10.75 11.15
C GLY A 433 0.80 -10.84 12.32
N ILE A 434 0.39 -12.08 12.58
CA ILE A 434 -0.42 -12.50 13.71
C ILE A 434 0.47 -13.28 14.69
N TYR A 435 0.33 -13.03 15.99
CA TYR A 435 0.88 -13.87 17.04
C TYR A 435 -0.23 -14.72 17.66
N ASP A 436 -0.20 -16.02 17.37
CA ASP A 436 -1.11 -17.02 17.91
C ASP A 436 -0.63 -17.40 19.31
N GLU A 437 -1.17 -16.72 20.34
CA GLU A 437 -0.83 -16.92 21.76
C GLU A 437 -1.13 -18.34 22.27
N ILE A 438 -2.01 -19.09 21.59
CA ILE A 438 -2.44 -20.43 22.02
C ILE A 438 -1.38 -21.45 21.66
N ASN A 439 -0.83 -21.34 20.44
CA ASN A 439 0.25 -22.19 19.95
C ASN A 439 1.64 -21.54 20.09
N GLY A 440 1.72 -20.33 20.68
CA GLY A 440 2.96 -19.59 20.94
C GLY A 440 3.74 -19.19 19.68
N ARG A 441 3.06 -18.95 18.55
CA ARG A 441 3.70 -18.92 17.22
C ARG A 441 3.32 -17.71 16.35
N THR A 442 4.27 -17.24 15.56
CA THR A 442 4.07 -16.19 14.57
C THR A 442 3.53 -16.76 13.25
N LEU A 443 2.57 -16.06 12.65
CA LEU A 443 1.91 -16.43 11.40
C LEU A 443 1.80 -15.21 10.46
N GLY A 444 1.99 -15.42 9.16
CA GLY A 444 1.62 -14.42 8.14
C GLY A 444 0.10 -14.23 8.08
N ILE A 445 -0.35 -12.99 7.85
CA ILE A 445 -1.77 -12.60 7.86
C ILE A 445 -2.64 -13.52 6.98
N TYR A 446 -2.19 -13.82 5.76
CA TYR A 446 -2.91 -14.71 4.84
C TYR A 446 -3.01 -16.17 5.37
N LYS A 447 -1.96 -16.67 6.05
CA LYS A 447 -1.98 -18.01 6.68
C LYS A 447 -2.94 -18.04 7.88
N ALA A 448 -2.98 -16.97 8.67
CA ALA A 448 -3.94 -16.83 9.77
C ALA A 448 -5.41 -16.81 9.26
N MET A 449 -5.67 -16.35 8.03
CA MET A 449 -6.97 -16.53 7.37
C MET A 449 -7.25 -17.99 7.00
N GLN A 450 -6.28 -18.69 6.40
CA GLN A 450 -6.42 -20.11 6.02
C GLN A 450 -6.67 -21.02 7.22
N GLU A 451 -6.06 -20.71 8.38
CA GLU A 451 -6.28 -21.40 9.66
C GLU A 451 -7.54 -20.92 10.42
N GLY A 452 -8.34 -20.02 9.83
CA GLY A 452 -9.59 -19.52 10.42
C GLY A 452 -9.40 -18.66 11.67
N LEU A 453 -8.22 -18.05 11.86
CA LEU A 453 -7.98 -17.01 12.86
C LEU A 453 -8.57 -15.67 12.42
N LEU A 454 -8.40 -15.30 11.15
CA LEU A 454 -8.91 -14.06 10.57
C LEU A 454 -10.10 -14.28 9.61
N ARG A 455 -10.92 -13.23 9.46
CA ARG A 455 -11.97 -13.15 8.43
C ARG A 455 -11.38 -12.64 7.12
N PRO A 456 -11.84 -13.09 5.93
CA PRO A 456 -11.29 -12.62 4.64
C PRO A 456 -11.36 -11.11 4.39
N GLY A 457 -12.33 -10.40 4.99
CA GLY A 457 -12.36 -8.94 5.01
C GLY A 457 -11.13 -8.38 5.72
N THR A 458 -11.05 -8.51 7.04
CA THR A 458 -9.93 -8.05 7.88
C THR A 458 -8.55 -8.49 7.37
N THR A 459 -8.46 -9.68 6.79
CA THR A 459 -7.23 -10.20 6.14
C THR A 459 -6.80 -9.30 4.97
N LEU A 460 -7.72 -9.00 4.06
CA LEU A 460 -7.46 -8.13 2.92
C LEU A 460 -7.06 -6.72 3.39
N GLU A 461 -7.75 -6.17 4.38
CA GLU A 461 -7.53 -4.80 4.86
C GLU A 461 -6.13 -4.62 5.46
N LEU A 462 -5.68 -5.58 6.26
CA LEU A 462 -4.32 -5.60 6.82
C LEU A 462 -3.24 -5.83 5.74
N LEU A 463 -3.52 -6.64 4.71
CA LEU A 463 -2.61 -6.81 3.56
C LEU A 463 -2.56 -5.56 2.67
N GLU A 464 -3.69 -4.85 2.47
CA GLU A 464 -3.76 -3.57 1.77
C GLU A 464 -2.92 -2.51 2.50
N ALA A 465 -2.97 -2.48 3.84
CA ALA A 465 -2.10 -1.63 4.63
C ALA A 465 -0.61 -1.97 4.45
N GLN A 466 -0.21 -3.24 4.40
CA GLN A 466 1.18 -3.62 4.10
C GLN A 466 1.61 -3.13 2.70
N ALA A 467 0.81 -3.42 1.67
CA ALA A 467 1.08 -3.00 0.30
C ALA A 467 1.24 -1.47 0.17
N ALA A 468 0.39 -0.71 0.87
CA ALA A 468 0.38 0.76 0.84
C ALA A 468 1.41 1.44 1.75
N THR A 469 2.02 0.71 2.70
CA THR A 469 3.04 1.26 3.61
C THR A 469 4.47 0.90 3.21
N GLY A 470 4.65 -0.04 2.28
CA GLY A 470 5.94 -0.27 1.63
C GLY A 470 6.06 -1.66 1.05
N PHE A 471 5.83 -2.70 1.85
CA PHE A 471 6.17 -4.07 1.49
C PHE A 471 5.20 -5.08 2.12
N MET A 472 5.00 -6.17 1.40
CA MET A 472 4.39 -7.38 1.94
C MET A 472 5.41 -8.08 2.83
N VAL A 473 5.03 -8.35 4.08
CA VAL A 473 5.95 -8.86 5.11
C VAL A 473 5.73 -10.35 5.34
N ASP A 474 6.80 -11.14 5.26
CA ASP A 474 6.83 -12.49 5.84
C ASP A 474 7.38 -12.39 7.27
N PRO A 475 6.54 -12.52 8.31
CA PRO A 475 6.96 -12.38 9.70
C PRO A 475 7.64 -13.64 10.27
N VAL A 476 7.73 -14.73 9.49
CA VAL A 476 8.44 -15.97 9.88
C VAL A 476 9.86 -15.96 9.33
N ASN A 477 10.04 -15.54 8.07
CA ASN A 477 11.35 -15.43 7.43
C ASN A 477 12.01 -14.05 7.56
N ASN A 478 11.30 -13.07 8.15
CA ASN A 478 11.67 -11.65 8.21
C ASN A 478 12.09 -11.07 6.85
N THR A 479 11.26 -11.28 5.82
CA THR A 479 11.52 -10.77 4.46
C THR A 479 10.48 -9.76 4.01
N LEU A 480 10.95 -8.73 3.31
CA LEU A 480 10.14 -7.68 2.69
C LEU A 480 10.07 -7.92 1.18
N MET A 481 8.87 -7.87 0.60
CA MET A 481 8.62 -8.20 -0.81
C MET A 481 7.57 -7.28 -1.45
N THR A 482 7.63 -7.16 -2.79
CA THR A 482 6.54 -6.57 -3.59
C THR A 482 5.34 -7.52 -3.65
N VAL A 483 4.14 -7.00 -3.98
CA VAL A 483 2.91 -7.82 -4.05
C VAL A 483 3.05 -8.96 -5.05
N GLU A 484 3.68 -8.71 -6.20
CA GLU A 484 3.91 -9.75 -7.21
C GLU A 484 4.82 -10.88 -6.71
N LYS A 485 5.95 -10.54 -6.07
CA LYS A 485 6.87 -11.56 -5.52
C LYS A 485 6.21 -12.35 -4.39
N ALA A 486 5.46 -11.68 -3.52
CA ALA A 486 4.72 -12.30 -2.42
C ALA A 486 3.55 -13.20 -2.87
N SER A 487 2.88 -12.86 -3.99
CA SER A 487 1.89 -13.74 -4.62
C SER A 487 2.55 -14.98 -5.24
N ASN A 488 3.70 -14.80 -5.91
CA ASN A 488 4.46 -15.92 -6.50
C ASN A 488 5.07 -16.85 -5.44
N SER A 489 5.40 -16.34 -4.25
CA SER A 489 5.88 -17.15 -3.11
C SER A 489 4.77 -17.77 -2.24
N GLY A 490 3.50 -17.53 -2.57
CA GLY A 490 2.36 -18.04 -1.79
C GLY A 490 2.13 -17.36 -0.44
N LEU A 491 2.79 -16.23 -0.15
CA LEU A 491 2.51 -15.38 1.02
C LEU A 491 1.13 -14.72 0.92
N ILE A 492 0.57 -14.62 -0.30
CA ILE A 492 -0.70 -13.98 -0.61
C ILE A 492 -1.50 -14.85 -1.59
N GLY A 493 -2.79 -15.02 -1.33
CA GLY A 493 -3.74 -15.65 -2.26
C GLY A 493 -3.93 -14.88 -3.56
N ARG A 494 -4.24 -15.61 -4.66
CA ARG A 494 -4.48 -15.00 -5.98
C ARG A 494 -5.71 -14.10 -5.96
N GLU A 495 -6.69 -14.45 -5.13
CA GLU A 495 -7.93 -13.71 -4.86
C GLU A 495 -7.73 -12.28 -4.34
N PHE A 496 -6.54 -11.95 -3.84
CA PHE A 496 -6.19 -10.60 -3.38
C PHE A 496 -5.16 -9.89 -4.26
N LYS A 497 -4.53 -10.57 -5.24
CA LYS A 497 -3.40 -10.01 -6.02
C LYS A 497 -3.74 -8.65 -6.65
N ASP A 498 -4.85 -8.55 -7.37
CA ASP A 498 -5.19 -7.35 -8.14
C ASP A 498 -5.56 -6.16 -7.25
N LYS A 499 -6.19 -6.42 -6.10
CA LYS A 499 -6.49 -5.39 -5.08
C LYS A 499 -5.22 -4.85 -4.45
N LEU A 500 -4.31 -5.76 -4.07
CA LEU A 500 -3.05 -5.40 -3.44
C LEU A 500 -2.09 -4.71 -4.40
N LEU A 501 -2.10 -5.06 -5.70
CA LEU A 501 -1.44 -4.28 -6.75
C LEU A 501 -2.06 -2.88 -6.95
N SER A 502 -3.32 -2.67 -6.55
CA SER A 502 -3.92 -1.33 -6.52
C SER A 502 -3.54 -0.54 -5.26
N ALA A 503 -3.33 -1.21 -4.12
CA ALA A 503 -2.82 -0.61 -2.89
C ALA A 503 -1.30 -0.29 -2.97
N GLU A 504 -0.50 -1.11 -3.66
CA GLU A 504 0.95 -0.88 -3.87
C GLU A 504 1.25 0.41 -4.66
N LYS A 505 0.26 0.92 -5.43
CA LYS A 505 0.31 2.25 -6.06
C LYS A 505 0.28 3.41 -5.07
N ALA A 506 -0.06 3.19 -3.81
CA ALA A 506 0.16 4.18 -2.75
C ALA A 506 1.66 4.38 -2.43
N VAL A 507 2.53 3.47 -2.90
CA VAL A 507 3.99 3.53 -2.77
C VAL A 507 4.66 3.85 -4.11
N THR A 508 4.22 3.21 -5.21
CA THR A 508 4.77 3.44 -6.57
C THR A 508 4.10 4.58 -7.34
N GLY A 509 3.04 5.16 -6.78
CA GLY A 509 2.24 6.21 -7.37
C GLY A 509 1.14 5.72 -8.32
N TYR A 510 0.09 6.53 -8.44
CA TYR A 510 -0.98 6.33 -9.41
C TYR A 510 -0.65 7.09 -10.69
N LYS A 511 -1.10 6.60 -11.85
CA LYS A 511 -0.97 7.36 -13.11
C LYS A 511 -2.24 8.16 -13.35
N ASP A 512 -2.10 9.46 -13.57
CA ASP A 512 -3.20 10.31 -14.02
C ASP A 512 -3.61 9.90 -15.47
N PRO A 513 -4.89 9.58 -15.72
CA PRO A 513 -5.37 9.28 -17.07
C PRO A 513 -5.27 10.45 -18.08
N LEU A 514 -5.13 11.70 -17.62
CA LEU A 514 -5.11 12.88 -18.49
C LEU A 514 -3.68 13.26 -18.93
N THR A 515 -2.73 13.34 -18.00
CA THR A 515 -1.32 13.71 -18.28
C THR A 515 -0.41 12.49 -18.48
N GLY A 516 -0.75 11.34 -17.89
CA GLY A 516 0.14 10.19 -17.77
C GLY A 516 1.15 10.28 -16.62
N ASP A 517 1.20 11.41 -15.90
CA ASP A 517 2.13 11.62 -14.78
C ASP A 517 1.83 10.75 -13.57
N ILE A 518 2.87 10.52 -12.77
CA ILE A 518 2.77 9.85 -11.47
C ILE A 518 2.27 10.85 -10.42
N ILE A 519 1.19 10.51 -9.72
CA ILE A 519 0.56 11.31 -8.65
C ILE A 519 0.43 10.50 -7.36
N SER A 520 0.31 11.18 -6.21
CA SER A 520 0.21 10.50 -4.91
C SER A 520 -1.16 9.88 -4.65
N LEU A 521 -1.23 9.00 -3.65
CA LEU A 521 -2.48 8.43 -3.10
C LEU A 521 -3.54 9.52 -2.82
N PHE A 522 -3.13 10.61 -2.18
CA PHE A 522 -4.00 11.73 -1.83
C PHE A 522 -4.54 12.47 -3.08
N GLN A 523 -3.67 12.71 -4.07
CA GLN A 523 -4.03 13.36 -5.33
C GLN A 523 -5.00 12.48 -6.14
N ALA A 524 -4.72 11.18 -6.24
CA ALA A 524 -5.58 10.20 -6.88
C ALA A 524 -6.95 10.06 -6.18
N MET A 525 -7.00 10.17 -4.85
CA MET A 525 -8.25 10.24 -4.08
C MET A 525 -9.04 11.53 -4.36
N LYS A 526 -8.37 12.71 -4.43
CA LYS A 526 -9.03 13.97 -4.81
C LYS A 526 -9.53 13.96 -6.26
N MET A 527 -8.88 13.23 -7.16
CA MET A 527 -9.29 13.03 -8.56
C MET A 527 -10.33 11.90 -8.74
N GLY A 528 -10.75 11.22 -7.67
CA GLY A 528 -11.74 10.14 -7.75
C GLY A 528 -11.26 8.84 -8.42
N LEU A 529 -9.94 8.68 -8.64
CA LEU A 529 -9.34 7.43 -9.13
C LEU A 529 -9.36 6.32 -8.06
N ILE A 530 -9.62 6.69 -6.81
CA ILE A 530 -9.66 5.82 -5.63
C ILE A 530 -10.88 6.26 -4.80
N GLU A 531 -11.62 5.29 -4.26
CA GLU A 531 -12.71 5.55 -3.32
C GLU A 531 -12.20 6.24 -2.04
N LYS A 532 -12.89 7.29 -1.58
CA LYS A 532 -12.44 8.08 -0.41
C LYS A 532 -12.20 7.23 0.84
N GLY A 533 -13.10 6.30 1.18
CA GLY A 533 -12.93 5.45 2.38
C GLY A 533 -11.67 4.56 2.33
N HIS A 534 -11.41 3.98 1.16
CA HIS A 534 -10.17 3.22 0.92
C HIS A 534 -8.93 4.14 0.95
N GLY A 535 -8.99 5.31 0.32
CA GLY A 535 -7.88 6.29 0.32
C GLY A 535 -7.53 6.80 1.72
N ILE A 536 -8.52 7.18 2.52
CA ILE A 536 -8.40 7.58 3.93
C ILE A 536 -7.67 6.49 4.73
N ARG A 537 -8.12 5.24 4.61
CA ARG A 537 -7.51 4.08 5.28
C ARG A 537 -6.04 3.85 4.93
N LEU A 538 -5.67 4.04 3.66
CA LEU A 538 -4.28 3.88 3.23
C LEU A 538 -3.40 5.06 3.69
N LEU A 539 -3.92 6.29 3.70
CA LEU A 539 -3.20 7.48 4.22
C LEU A 539 -2.93 7.35 5.72
N GLU A 540 -3.96 6.94 6.48
CA GLU A 540 -3.86 6.64 7.91
C GLU A 540 -2.75 5.63 8.21
N ALA A 541 -2.75 4.50 7.50
CA ALA A 541 -1.72 3.47 7.65
C ALA A 541 -0.31 4.00 7.34
N GLN A 542 -0.16 4.90 6.35
CA GLN A 542 1.12 5.58 6.06
C GLN A 542 1.56 6.49 7.21
N ILE A 543 0.68 7.35 7.74
CA ILE A 543 0.99 8.24 8.88
C ILE A 543 1.42 7.41 10.10
N ALA A 544 0.64 6.41 10.49
CA ALA A 544 0.92 5.52 11.62
C ALA A 544 2.17 4.63 11.43
N THR A 545 2.76 4.60 10.23
CA THR A 545 4.05 3.93 9.94
C THR A 545 5.18 4.92 9.63
N GLY A 546 5.02 6.22 9.91
CA GLY A 546 6.12 7.20 9.95
C GLY A 546 5.90 8.46 9.10
N GLY A 547 4.89 8.48 8.22
CA GLY A 547 4.60 9.64 7.38
C GLY A 547 4.07 9.28 5.99
N ILE A 548 3.54 10.29 5.29
CA ILE A 548 2.97 10.21 3.94
C ILE A 548 4.06 9.84 2.93
N ILE A 549 3.80 8.91 2.02
CA ILE A 549 4.79 8.46 1.03
C ILE A 549 4.83 9.40 -0.18
N ASP A 550 6.04 9.83 -0.56
CA ASP A 550 6.32 10.46 -1.85
C ASP A 550 6.59 9.37 -2.89
N PRO A 551 5.71 9.17 -3.90
CA PRO A 551 5.91 8.12 -4.90
C PRO A 551 7.03 8.44 -5.90
N LYS A 552 7.48 9.70 -5.99
CA LYS A 552 8.56 10.14 -6.89
C LYS A 552 9.92 10.07 -6.19
N ALA A 553 9.98 10.48 -4.93
CA ALA A 553 11.20 10.44 -4.12
C ALA A 553 11.38 9.14 -3.31
N SER A 554 10.44 8.20 -3.42
CA SER A 554 10.49 6.83 -2.88
C SER A 554 10.70 6.70 -1.36
N HIS A 555 10.25 7.69 -0.59
CA HIS A 555 10.39 7.71 0.88
C HIS A 555 9.24 8.47 1.55
N ARG A 556 9.25 8.55 2.89
CA ARG A 556 8.18 9.15 3.70
C ARG A 556 8.49 10.57 4.13
N LEU A 557 7.54 11.46 3.95
CA LEU A 557 7.59 12.86 4.32
C LEU A 557 6.93 13.12 5.67
N LYS A 558 7.49 14.07 6.41
CA LYS A 558 6.83 14.73 7.54
C LYS A 558 5.62 15.52 7.02
N VAL A 559 4.52 15.55 7.78
CA VAL A 559 3.23 16.20 7.41
C VAL A 559 3.43 17.60 6.81
N ASN A 560 4.20 18.46 7.49
CA ASN A 560 4.49 19.84 7.07
C ASN A 560 5.21 19.96 5.70
N ILE A 561 5.81 18.88 5.19
CA ILE A 561 6.48 18.81 3.89
C ILE A 561 5.57 18.16 2.85
N ALA A 562 4.76 17.16 3.24
CA ALA A 562 3.69 16.61 2.41
C ALA A 562 2.69 17.71 1.99
N TYR A 563 2.36 18.65 2.88
CA TYR A 563 1.61 19.87 2.57
C TYR A 563 2.28 20.70 1.46
N LYS A 564 3.58 21.01 1.59
CA LYS A 564 4.32 21.83 0.61
C LYS A 564 4.45 21.16 -0.77
N ARG A 565 4.43 19.83 -0.82
CA ARG A 565 4.45 19.05 -2.07
C ARG A 565 3.03 18.72 -2.60
N GLY A 566 1.97 19.17 -1.92
CA GLY A 566 0.58 18.90 -2.33
C GLY A 566 0.17 17.43 -2.27
N TYR A 567 0.86 16.63 -1.44
CA TYR A 567 0.58 15.19 -1.25
C TYR A 567 -0.31 14.92 -0.03
N PHE A 568 -0.66 15.94 0.73
CA PHE A 568 -1.54 15.92 1.88
C PHE A 568 -2.01 17.36 2.17
N ASP A 569 -3.06 17.57 2.97
CA ASP A 569 -3.48 18.91 3.39
C ASP A 569 -4.10 18.94 4.80
N GLU A 570 -4.40 20.15 5.25
CA GLU A 570 -4.86 20.44 6.62
C GLU A 570 -6.29 19.89 6.86
N GLU A 571 -7.18 19.99 5.88
CA GLU A 571 -8.53 19.38 5.90
C GLU A 571 -8.47 17.87 6.14
N MET A 572 -7.63 17.15 5.39
CA MET A 572 -7.45 15.70 5.57
C MET A 572 -6.73 15.35 6.87
N ASN A 573 -5.87 16.24 7.37
CA ASN A 573 -5.22 16.06 8.67
C ASN A 573 -6.19 16.24 9.84
N GLU A 574 -7.10 17.20 9.79
CA GLU A 574 -8.19 17.35 10.77
C GLU A 574 -9.08 16.10 10.77
N ILE A 575 -9.51 15.64 9.59
CA ILE A 575 -10.31 14.41 9.43
C ILE A 575 -9.58 13.20 10.05
N LEU A 576 -8.30 12.98 9.73
CA LEU A 576 -7.53 11.85 10.27
C LEU A 576 -7.12 12.01 11.74
N SER A 577 -7.25 13.20 12.33
CA SER A 577 -6.98 13.46 13.75
C SER A 577 -8.21 13.20 14.64
N ASP A 578 -9.42 13.23 14.09
CA ASP A 578 -10.65 12.89 14.81
C ASP A 578 -10.92 11.37 14.76
N PRO A 579 -10.91 10.64 15.91
CA PRO A 579 -11.21 9.21 15.96
C PRO A 579 -12.73 8.95 15.87
N ASN A 580 -13.37 9.49 14.84
CA ASN A 580 -14.79 9.38 14.56
C ASN A 580 -15.12 8.02 13.90
N ASP A 581 -16.36 7.80 13.46
CA ASP A 581 -16.77 6.53 12.83
C ASP A 581 -16.17 6.36 11.42
N ASP A 582 -15.98 7.46 10.69
CA ASP A 582 -15.54 7.45 9.27
C ASP A 582 -14.02 7.29 9.07
N THR A 583 -13.22 7.34 10.16
CA THR A 583 -11.77 7.04 10.14
C THR A 583 -11.42 5.62 10.60
N LYS A 584 -12.38 4.86 11.16
CA LYS A 584 -12.12 3.53 11.73
C LYS A 584 -12.16 2.42 10.68
N GLY A 585 -11.19 2.49 9.76
CA GLY A 585 -11.10 1.63 8.58
C GLY A 585 -10.66 0.18 8.83
N PHE A 586 -10.32 -0.19 10.07
CA PHE A 586 -9.80 -1.51 10.45
C PHE A 586 -10.66 -2.18 11.53
N PHE A 587 -10.56 -3.51 11.63
CA PHE A 587 -11.34 -4.34 12.57
C PHE A 587 -10.44 -5.18 13.46
N ASP A 588 -10.63 -5.10 14.77
CA ASP A 588 -9.95 -5.97 15.75
C ASP A 588 -10.65 -7.36 15.80
N PRO A 589 -9.97 -8.47 15.45
CA PRO A 589 -10.59 -9.80 15.47
C PRO A 589 -10.97 -10.30 16.88
N ASP A 590 -10.32 -9.81 17.94
CA ASP A 590 -10.52 -10.25 19.32
C ASP A 590 -11.66 -9.49 20.01
N THR A 591 -11.59 -8.15 20.03
CA THR A 591 -12.65 -7.32 20.66
C THR A 591 -13.87 -7.15 19.75
N GLN A 592 -13.71 -7.36 18.44
CA GLN A 592 -14.73 -7.15 17.40
C GLN A 592 -15.16 -5.66 17.27
N GLU A 593 -14.24 -4.75 17.55
CA GLU A 593 -14.39 -3.30 17.41
C GLU A 593 -13.82 -2.80 16.06
N ASN A 594 -14.45 -1.76 15.50
CA ASN A 594 -13.84 -0.95 14.44
C ASN A 594 -12.86 0.04 15.07
N LEU A 595 -11.64 0.13 14.55
CA LEU A 595 -10.53 0.92 15.09
C LEU A 595 -9.81 1.71 13.98
N THR A 596 -9.06 2.72 14.41
CA THR A 596 -8.00 3.32 13.59
C THR A 596 -6.82 2.34 13.45
N TYR A 597 -6.03 2.45 12.37
CA TYR A 597 -4.80 1.65 12.22
C TYR A 597 -3.84 1.87 13.39
N LEU A 598 -3.77 3.11 13.90
CA LEU A 598 -2.94 3.45 15.05
C LEU A 598 -3.39 2.71 16.32
N GLN A 599 -4.70 2.73 16.64
CA GLN A 599 -5.27 1.99 17.78
C GLN A 599 -5.08 0.48 17.65
N LEU A 600 -5.20 -0.08 16.45
CA LEU A 600 -4.96 -1.51 16.24
C LEU A 600 -3.46 -1.86 16.36
N LYS A 601 -2.58 -0.97 15.89
CA LYS A 601 -1.12 -1.11 16.03
C LYS A 601 -0.66 -0.96 17.49
N GLU A 602 -1.31 -0.13 18.30
CA GLU A 602 -1.09 -0.01 19.75
C GLU A 602 -1.47 -1.28 20.53
N ARG A 603 -2.39 -2.11 19.99
CA ARG A 603 -2.74 -3.44 20.54
C ARG A 603 -1.76 -4.55 20.09
N CYS A 604 -0.82 -4.26 19.20
CA CYS A 604 0.17 -5.24 18.73
C CYS A 604 1.38 -5.36 19.66
N ILE A 605 1.97 -6.55 19.72
CA ILE A 605 3.27 -6.78 20.36
C ILE A 605 4.41 -6.58 19.37
N ILE A 606 5.60 -6.22 19.86
CA ILE A 606 6.83 -6.18 19.04
C ILE A 606 7.66 -7.42 19.35
N ASP A 607 7.96 -8.22 18.34
CA ASP A 607 8.93 -9.32 18.49
C ASP A 607 10.35 -8.76 18.69
N LYS A 608 11.01 -9.20 19.75
CA LYS A 608 12.36 -8.77 20.14
C LYS A 608 13.46 -9.29 19.21
N VAL A 609 13.19 -10.32 18.41
CA VAL A 609 14.17 -10.91 17.48
C VAL A 609 14.11 -10.24 16.11
N THR A 610 12.93 -10.12 15.52
CA THR A 610 12.74 -9.54 14.17
C THR A 610 12.49 -8.03 14.18
N GLY A 611 12.06 -7.45 15.31
CA GLY A 611 11.61 -6.06 15.40
C GLY A 611 10.22 -5.82 14.80
N LEU A 612 9.49 -6.88 14.42
CA LEU A 612 8.22 -6.78 13.73
C LEU A 612 7.02 -6.60 14.68
N CYS A 613 6.08 -5.79 14.24
CA CYS A 613 4.80 -5.54 14.91
C CYS A 613 3.80 -6.68 14.59
N LEU A 614 3.36 -7.44 15.60
CA LEU A 614 2.48 -8.60 15.45
C LEU A 614 1.20 -8.41 16.27
N LEU A 615 0.04 -8.66 15.67
CA LEU A 615 -1.25 -8.61 16.38
C LEU A 615 -1.48 -9.92 17.15
N PRO A 616 -1.54 -9.93 18.49
CA PRO A 616 -1.89 -11.13 19.28
C PRO A 616 -3.34 -11.56 19.02
N LEU A 617 -3.67 -12.85 19.20
CA LEU A 617 -5.07 -13.35 19.09
C LEU A 617 -5.54 -14.27 20.24
N ASN A 618 -6.56 -13.76 20.92
CA ASN A 618 -7.34 -14.07 22.12
C ASN A 618 -8.30 -15.25 22.18
N LYS A 619 -8.16 -16.32 21.36
CA LYS A 619 -9.22 -17.36 21.31
C LYS A 619 -9.39 -18.20 22.60
N LYS A 620 -8.68 -17.95 23.71
CA LYS A 620 -9.05 -18.37 25.08
C LYS A 620 -10.35 -17.71 25.62
N LYS A 621 -11.34 -17.44 24.76
CA LYS A 621 -12.71 -17.05 25.14
C LYS A 621 -13.82 -17.48 24.16
N GLN A 622 -13.66 -18.63 23.48
CA GLN A 622 -14.77 -19.40 22.90
C GLN A 622 -14.59 -20.90 23.22
N ILE A 623 -14.90 -21.39 24.43
CA ILE A 623 -16.27 -21.47 24.98
C ILE A 623 -16.67 -20.26 25.84
N THR A 624 -17.23 -19.27 25.18
CA THR A 624 -18.23 -18.35 25.69
C THR A 624 -19.27 -18.34 24.58
N THR A 625 -20.51 -18.71 24.91
CA THR A 625 -21.57 -18.92 23.92
C THR A 625 -22.04 -17.57 23.39
N THR A 626 -21.24 -16.97 22.50
CA THR A 626 -21.72 -15.89 21.62
C THR A 626 -23.00 -16.39 20.96
N GLN A 627 -24.09 -15.63 21.09
CA GLN A 627 -25.41 -16.04 20.63
C GLN A 627 -25.48 -16.03 19.10
N LYS A 628 -24.86 -17.03 18.48
CA LYS A 628 -25.21 -17.47 17.14
C LYS A 628 -26.58 -18.13 17.25
N ASN A 629 -27.61 -17.29 17.22
CA ASN A 629 -28.98 -17.71 16.98
C ASN A 629 -29.04 -18.27 15.55
N THR A 630 -28.67 -19.53 15.38
CA THR A 630 -28.55 -20.15 14.05
C THR A 630 -29.94 -20.53 13.56
N LEU A 631 -30.65 -19.55 13.00
CA LEU A 631 -31.87 -19.73 12.21
C LEU A 631 -31.58 -20.50 10.91
N ARG A 632 -31.15 -21.75 11.04
CA ARG A 632 -31.02 -22.73 9.95
C ARG A 632 -32.40 -23.25 9.59
N LYS A 633 -33.23 -22.37 9.02
CA LYS A 633 -34.56 -22.74 8.50
C LYS A 633 -34.39 -23.78 7.41
N ARG A 634 -35.04 -24.94 7.56
CA ARG A 634 -35.24 -25.87 6.44
C ARG A 634 -36.32 -25.28 5.54
N ARG A 635 -35.91 -24.61 4.45
CA ARG A 635 -36.82 -24.12 3.41
C ARG A 635 -37.16 -25.25 2.44
N VAL A 636 -38.44 -25.43 2.09
CA VAL A 636 -38.85 -26.28 0.98
C VAL A 636 -38.95 -25.42 -0.28
N VAL A 637 -38.13 -25.73 -1.28
CA VAL A 637 -38.14 -25.03 -2.57
C VAL A 637 -38.97 -25.84 -3.55
N ILE A 638 -40.03 -25.23 -4.07
CA ILE A 638 -40.80 -25.77 -5.18
C ILE A 638 -40.39 -25.00 -6.44
N VAL A 639 -40.18 -25.71 -7.55
CA VAL A 639 -39.84 -25.08 -8.83
C VAL A 639 -41.03 -25.22 -9.76
N ASP A 640 -41.51 -24.08 -10.23
CA ASP A 640 -42.58 -23.96 -11.22
C ASP A 640 -42.14 -24.61 -12.56
N PRO A 641 -42.82 -25.67 -13.04
CA PRO A 641 -42.35 -26.43 -14.20
C PRO A 641 -42.25 -25.60 -15.48
N ASP A 642 -43.18 -24.67 -15.69
CA ASP A 642 -43.32 -23.87 -16.91
C ASP A 642 -42.41 -22.64 -16.91
N THR A 643 -42.14 -22.06 -15.74
CA THR A 643 -41.30 -20.85 -15.61
C THR A 643 -39.89 -21.11 -15.08
N GLN A 644 -39.56 -22.34 -14.68
CA GLN A 644 -38.26 -22.75 -14.09
C GLN A 644 -37.85 -21.93 -12.85
N LYS A 645 -38.82 -21.30 -12.16
CA LYS A 645 -38.56 -20.34 -11.08
C LYS A 645 -38.79 -20.98 -9.70
N GLU A 646 -37.86 -20.76 -8.77
CA GLU A 646 -38.06 -21.09 -7.35
C GLU A 646 -39.25 -20.30 -6.78
N MET A 647 -40.10 -20.99 -6.01
CA MET A 647 -41.23 -20.43 -5.27
C MET A 647 -41.42 -21.15 -3.93
N THR A 648 -42.12 -20.49 -3.01
CA THR A 648 -42.44 -21.05 -1.69
C THR A 648 -43.61 -22.04 -1.74
N VAL A 649 -43.72 -22.89 -0.73
CA VAL A 649 -44.84 -23.83 -0.54
C VAL A 649 -46.21 -23.12 -0.57
N ARG A 650 -46.30 -21.89 -0.05
CA ARG A 650 -47.53 -21.08 -0.13
C ARG A 650 -47.83 -20.60 -1.55
N GLU A 651 -46.84 -20.14 -2.29
CA GLU A 651 -47.04 -19.66 -3.67
C GLU A 651 -47.42 -20.81 -4.61
N ALA A 652 -46.88 -22.01 -4.41
CA ALA A 652 -47.30 -23.20 -5.13
C ALA A 652 -48.77 -23.55 -4.85
N TYR A 653 -49.19 -23.51 -3.58
CA TYR A 653 -50.59 -23.75 -3.20
C TYR A 653 -51.55 -22.68 -3.75
N HIS A 654 -51.18 -21.40 -3.71
CA HIS A 654 -52.00 -20.31 -4.30
C HIS A 654 -51.97 -20.27 -5.84
N LYS A 655 -51.24 -21.18 -6.48
CA LYS A 655 -51.25 -21.43 -7.93
C LYS A 655 -51.90 -22.78 -8.29
N ASP A 656 -52.47 -23.49 -7.31
CA ASP A 656 -52.99 -24.86 -7.46
C ASP A 656 -51.95 -25.88 -7.98
N LEU A 657 -50.65 -25.60 -7.82
CA LEU A 657 -49.54 -26.49 -8.22
C LEU A 657 -49.25 -27.61 -7.20
N ILE A 658 -49.77 -27.47 -5.97
CA ILE A 658 -49.85 -28.53 -4.96
C ILE A 658 -51.23 -28.47 -4.32
N ASP A 659 -51.78 -29.61 -3.92
CA ASP A 659 -53.05 -29.66 -3.19
C ASP A 659 -52.89 -29.23 -1.72
N TYR A 660 -54.03 -29.11 -1.02
CA TYR A 660 -54.07 -28.66 0.38
C TYR A 660 -53.38 -29.64 1.35
N GLU A 661 -53.36 -30.93 1.03
CA GLU A 661 -52.80 -31.98 1.90
C GLU A 661 -51.27 -32.02 1.77
N THR A 662 -50.75 -31.94 0.53
CA THR A 662 -49.34 -31.72 0.20
C THR A 662 -48.85 -30.38 0.75
N PHE A 663 -49.67 -29.32 0.67
CA PHE A 663 -49.37 -28.02 1.29
C PHE A 663 -49.18 -28.15 2.82
N LEU A 664 -50.06 -28.88 3.51
CA LEU A 664 -49.92 -29.15 4.95
C LEU A 664 -48.65 -29.96 5.25
N GLU A 665 -48.33 -30.98 4.46
CA GLU A 665 -47.14 -31.80 4.67
C GLU A 665 -45.85 -30.98 4.47
N LEU A 666 -45.72 -30.29 3.34
CA LEU A 666 -44.52 -29.52 3.02
C LEU A 666 -44.34 -28.31 3.95
N SER A 667 -45.43 -27.62 4.31
CA SER A 667 -45.41 -26.59 5.37
C SER A 667 -45.25 -27.17 6.79
N GLY A 668 -45.41 -28.49 6.94
CA GLY A 668 -45.10 -29.26 8.13
C GLY A 668 -43.60 -29.57 8.27
N GLN A 669 -42.89 -29.73 7.15
CA GLN A 669 -41.44 -29.98 7.11
C GLN A 669 -40.58 -28.72 7.37
N GLU A 670 -41.17 -27.52 7.28
CA GLU A 670 -40.54 -26.24 7.64
C GLU A 670 -40.65 -25.99 9.16
N CYS A 671 -39.77 -26.62 9.96
CA CYS A 671 -39.71 -26.47 11.42
C CYS A 671 -38.50 -25.63 11.90
N GLU A 672 -38.74 -24.77 12.90
CA GLU A 672 -37.73 -23.93 13.56
C GLU A 672 -37.47 -24.42 14.99
N TRP A 673 -36.50 -25.33 15.12
CA TRP A 673 -35.93 -25.73 16.42
C TRP A 673 -34.81 -24.76 16.81
N GLU A 674 -34.88 -24.24 18.03
CA GLU A 674 -33.90 -23.31 18.61
C GLU A 674 -33.21 -23.95 19.83
N GLU A 675 -31.89 -23.84 19.93
CA GLU A 675 -31.12 -24.29 21.10
C GLU A 675 -30.79 -23.08 21.98
N ILE A 676 -31.22 -23.11 23.24
CA ILE A 676 -31.08 -22.02 24.21
C ILE A 676 -30.28 -22.52 25.41
N THR A 677 -29.09 -21.97 25.62
CA THR A 677 -28.36 -22.17 26.88
C THR A 677 -28.84 -21.16 27.91
N ILE A 678 -29.33 -21.65 29.05
CA ILE A 678 -29.73 -20.84 30.21
C ILE A 678 -28.63 -20.97 31.26
N THR A 679 -27.91 -19.87 31.51
CA THR A 679 -26.93 -19.76 32.61
C THR A 679 -27.58 -19.08 33.80
N ALA A 680 -27.54 -19.71 34.97
CA ALA A 680 -28.02 -19.14 36.22
C ALA A 680 -26.93 -18.29 36.91
N SER A 681 -27.32 -17.49 37.91
CA SER A 681 -26.44 -16.57 38.63
C SER A 681 -25.37 -17.24 39.51
N ASP A 682 -25.42 -18.56 39.65
CA ASP A 682 -24.39 -19.40 40.29
C ASP A 682 -23.33 -19.93 39.29
N GLY A 683 -23.47 -19.61 38.00
CA GLY A 683 -22.59 -20.08 36.92
C GLY A 683 -23.00 -21.43 36.32
N THR A 684 -23.99 -22.14 36.89
CA THR A 684 -24.52 -23.37 36.29
C THR A 684 -25.20 -23.04 34.96
N SER A 685 -24.97 -23.87 33.94
CA SER A 685 -25.47 -23.65 32.58
C SER A 685 -26.14 -24.91 32.06
N ARG A 686 -27.43 -24.81 31.75
CA ARG A 686 -28.26 -25.90 31.20
C ARG A 686 -28.73 -25.55 29.79
N VAL A 687 -28.97 -26.56 28.97
CA VAL A 687 -29.29 -26.38 27.54
C VAL A 687 -30.69 -26.89 27.29
N VAL A 688 -31.52 -26.05 26.67
CA VAL A 688 -32.94 -26.29 26.42
C VAL A 688 -33.20 -26.18 24.92
N LEU A 689 -33.85 -27.18 24.35
CA LEU A 689 -34.35 -27.13 22.97
C LEU A 689 -35.79 -26.61 22.97
N VAL A 690 -36.08 -25.65 22.10
CA VAL A 690 -37.39 -25.01 21.99
C VAL A 690 -37.91 -25.17 20.56
N ASP A 691 -39.14 -25.68 20.44
CA ASP A 691 -39.89 -25.61 19.19
C ASP A 691 -40.62 -24.27 19.11
N ARG A 692 -40.28 -23.42 18.14
CA ARG A 692 -40.95 -22.13 17.93
C ARG A 692 -42.40 -22.25 17.46
N LYS A 693 -42.83 -23.42 16.97
CA LYS A 693 -44.18 -23.66 16.44
C LYS A 693 -45.18 -24.05 17.53
N THR A 694 -44.75 -24.83 18.53
CA THR A 694 -45.59 -25.25 19.68
C THR A 694 -45.26 -24.52 20.99
N GLY A 695 -44.08 -23.91 21.11
CA GLY A 695 -43.59 -23.30 22.35
C GLY A 695 -43.08 -24.30 23.39
N ILE A 696 -43.04 -25.59 23.07
CA ILE A 696 -42.57 -26.65 23.97
C ILE A 696 -41.06 -26.54 24.18
N GLN A 697 -40.63 -26.74 25.42
CA GLN A 697 -39.23 -26.64 25.85
C GLN A 697 -38.78 -27.98 26.44
N HIS A 698 -37.65 -28.51 25.96
CA HIS A 698 -37.03 -29.74 26.44
C HIS A 698 -35.63 -29.45 26.98
N ASP A 699 -35.44 -29.54 28.29
CA ASP A 699 -34.10 -29.47 28.89
C ASP A 699 -33.33 -30.77 28.55
N ILE A 700 -32.15 -30.64 27.96
CA ILE A 700 -31.35 -31.76 27.46
C ILE A 700 -30.82 -32.61 28.64
N GLN A 701 -30.56 -31.99 29.79
CA GLN A 701 -30.06 -32.71 30.97
C GLN A 701 -31.20 -33.49 31.62
N ASP A 702 -32.37 -32.87 31.82
CA ASP A 702 -33.61 -33.55 32.25
C ASP A 702 -33.97 -34.74 31.34
N SER A 703 -33.77 -34.59 30.02
CA SER A 703 -34.01 -35.64 29.03
C SER A 703 -32.97 -36.78 29.06
N LEU A 704 -31.77 -36.54 29.60
CA LEU A 704 -30.76 -37.58 29.87
C LEU A 704 -31.06 -38.28 31.20
N ASP A 705 -31.38 -37.51 32.24
CA ASP A 705 -31.62 -38.01 33.60
C ASP A 705 -32.90 -38.86 33.69
N LYS A 706 -33.90 -38.55 32.85
CA LYS A 706 -35.11 -39.39 32.62
C LYS A 706 -34.89 -40.57 31.67
N GLY A 707 -33.70 -40.74 31.09
CA GLY A 707 -33.41 -41.82 30.14
C GLY A 707 -34.09 -41.71 28.76
N ILE A 708 -34.72 -40.57 28.46
CA ILE A 708 -35.36 -40.30 27.16
C ILE A 708 -34.29 -40.27 26.06
N ILE A 709 -33.10 -39.74 26.35
CA ILE A 709 -31.94 -39.74 25.46
C ILE A 709 -30.86 -40.67 26.02
N ASP A 710 -30.24 -41.49 25.17
CA ASP A 710 -29.05 -42.25 25.54
C ASP A 710 -27.77 -41.40 25.36
N LYS A 711 -26.79 -41.61 26.25
CA LYS A 711 -25.52 -40.86 26.24
C LYS A 711 -24.78 -40.91 24.88
N LYS A 712 -24.90 -42.03 24.15
CA LYS A 712 -24.27 -42.24 22.84
C LYS A 712 -24.95 -41.42 21.73
N SER A 713 -26.25 -41.16 21.82
CA SER A 713 -26.94 -40.19 20.96
C SER A 713 -26.57 -38.74 21.30
N MET A 714 -26.36 -38.40 22.58
CA MET A 714 -25.82 -37.09 22.96
C MET A 714 -24.39 -36.86 22.45
N GLU A 715 -23.54 -37.90 22.49
CA GLU A 715 -22.18 -37.86 21.94
C GLU A 715 -22.18 -37.74 20.41
N LYS A 716 -23.14 -38.37 19.71
CA LYS A 716 -23.39 -38.15 18.27
C LYS A 716 -23.87 -36.74 17.94
N TYR A 717 -24.70 -36.13 18.80
CA TYR A 717 -25.11 -34.73 18.63
C TYR A 717 -23.93 -33.78 18.84
N ARG A 718 -23.16 -33.94 19.93
CA ARG A 718 -21.97 -33.13 20.23
C ARG A 718 -20.85 -33.24 19.20
N SER A 719 -20.73 -34.38 18.51
CA SER A 719 -19.78 -34.58 17.40
C SER A 719 -20.30 -34.14 16.03
N GLY A 720 -21.53 -33.59 15.95
CA GLY A 720 -22.15 -33.17 14.69
C GLY A 720 -22.61 -34.31 13.77
N SER A 721 -22.48 -35.56 14.21
CA SER A 721 -22.93 -36.76 13.47
C SER A 721 -24.47 -36.92 13.46
N LEU A 722 -25.17 -36.19 14.32
CA LEU A 722 -26.63 -36.13 14.38
C LEU A 722 -27.07 -34.67 14.27
N THR A 723 -28.04 -34.37 13.41
CA THR A 723 -28.52 -32.98 13.25
C THR A 723 -29.48 -32.57 14.37
N LEU A 724 -29.57 -31.27 14.66
CA LEU A 724 -30.51 -30.71 15.65
C LEU A 724 -31.96 -31.18 15.41
N THR A 725 -32.42 -31.21 14.16
CA THR A 725 -33.78 -31.66 13.82
C THR A 725 -34.00 -33.15 14.10
N GLN A 726 -33.00 -34.00 13.85
CA GLN A 726 -33.06 -35.43 14.21
C GLN A 726 -33.03 -35.62 15.73
N PHE A 727 -32.17 -34.86 16.43
CA PHE A 727 -32.03 -34.94 17.88
C PHE A 727 -33.30 -34.48 18.61
N ALA A 728 -33.86 -33.33 18.24
CA ALA A 728 -35.14 -32.84 18.75
C ALA A 728 -36.32 -33.77 18.38
N GLY A 729 -36.29 -34.39 17.19
CA GLY A 729 -37.26 -35.41 16.78
C GLY A 729 -37.20 -36.67 17.66
N MET A 730 -36.02 -37.12 18.07
CA MET A 730 -35.83 -38.25 19.00
C MET A 730 -36.39 -37.97 20.41
N ILE A 731 -36.32 -36.70 20.86
CA ILE A 731 -36.89 -36.27 22.14
C ILE A 731 -38.42 -36.20 22.04
N SER A 732 -38.94 -35.48 21.04
CA SER A 732 -40.37 -35.23 20.84
C SER A 732 -41.17 -36.52 20.63
N SER A 733 -40.64 -37.44 19.82
CA SER A 733 -41.31 -38.72 19.51
C SER A 733 -41.35 -39.70 20.68
N LYS A 734 -40.52 -39.50 21.71
CA LYS A 734 -40.58 -40.26 22.97
C LYS A 734 -41.49 -39.60 24.00
N TYR A 735 -41.42 -38.27 24.15
CA TYR A 735 -42.29 -37.53 25.08
C TYR A 735 -43.78 -37.83 24.85
N ASN A 736 -44.20 -37.91 23.58
CA ASN A 736 -45.57 -38.26 23.18
C ASN A 736 -45.99 -39.73 23.44
N ARG A 737 -45.14 -40.57 24.03
CA ARG A 737 -45.47 -41.97 24.41
C ARG A 737 -45.70 -42.16 25.90
N GLU A 738 -45.29 -41.21 26.74
CA GLU A 738 -45.31 -41.35 28.21
C GLU A 738 -46.48 -40.59 28.87
N THR A 739 -47.07 -39.60 28.19
CA THR A 739 -48.25 -38.85 28.67
C THR A 739 -49.57 -39.65 28.70
N THR A 740 -49.55 -40.95 28.39
CA THR A 740 -50.74 -41.82 28.41
C THR A 740 -50.88 -42.69 29.66
N VAL A 741 -49.89 -42.73 30.57
CA VAL A 741 -49.93 -43.59 31.77
C VAL A 741 -49.32 -42.90 33.00
N SER A 742 -50.16 -42.36 33.88
CA SER A 742 -50.07 -42.46 35.37
C SER A 742 -50.99 -41.42 36.03
N SER A 743 -52.14 -41.86 36.55
CA SER A 743 -53.08 -41.03 37.31
C SER A 743 -53.24 -41.57 38.73
N SER A 744 -52.73 -40.87 39.74
CA SER A 744 -52.99 -41.19 41.15
C SER A 744 -52.70 -40.01 42.10
N SER A 745 -53.78 -39.41 42.61
CA SER A 745 -54.02 -39.01 44.02
C SER A 745 -52.99 -38.18 44.83
N ASP A 746 -53.51 -37.09 45.43
CA ASP A 746 -53.36 -36.69 46.86
C ASP A 746 -52.02 -36.08 47.36
N GLU A 747 -51.95 -35.09 48.27
CA GLU A 747 -52.96 -34.15 48.81
C GLU A 747 -52.28 -32.92 49.53
N LEU A 748 -53.09 -31.95 50.02
CA LEU A 748 -52.87 -31.04 51.17
C LEU A 748 -51.82 -29.88 51.19
N VAL A 749 -52.37 -28.65 51.36
CA VAL A 749 -52.10 -27.67 52.47
C VAL A 749 -50.91 -26.66 52.43
N SER A 750 -51.30 -25.38 52.21
CA SER A 750 -50.88 -24.14 52.96
C SER A 750 -49.42 -23.61 52.87
N ARG A 751 -49.07 -22.36 53.27
CA ARG A 751 -49.84 -21.20 53.79
C ARG A 751 -49.21 -19.82 53.43
N SER A 752 -50.02 -18.77 53.59
CA SER A 752 -49.77 -17.30 53.62
C SER A 752 -48.51 -16.84 54.39
N THR A 753 -47.95 -15.62 54.21
CA THR A 753 -48.53 -14.29 54.62
C THR A 753 -47.86 -13.04 53.99
N SER A 754 -48.43 -11.84 54.26
CA SER A 754 -48.06 -10.46 53.81
C SER A 754 -47.00 -9.75 54.72
N VAL A 755 -46.64 -8.44 54.52
CA VAL A 755 -47.22 -7.21 55.18
C VAL A 755 -46.57 -5.87 54.67
N THR A 756 -47.21 -4.70 54.93
CA THR A 756 -46.97 -3.26 54.55
C THR A 756 -45.81 -2.51 55.30
N SER A 757 -45.36 -1.24 55.11
CA SER A 757 -45.57 0.00 54.25
C SER A 757 -44.27 0.90 54.37
N ALA A 758 -44.09 2.25 54.22
CA ALA A 758 -44.80 3.54 53.95
C ALA A 758 -43.73 4.68 53.64
N THR A 759 -43.92 6.02 53.65
CA THR A 759 -44.74 6.97 52.83
C THR A 759 -44.36 8.48 53.02
N SER A 760 -44.02 9.25 51.95
CA SER A 760 -44.01 10.76 51.82
C SER A 760 -43.00 11.61 52.67
N PRO A 761 -42.84 12.99 52.57
CA PRO A 761 -43.53 14.07 51.78
C PRO A 761 -42.70 15.28 51.17
N SER A 762 -43.37 16.15 50.36
CA SER A 762 -43.22 17.64 50.08
C SER A 762 -41.85 18.40 50.03
N ALA A 763 -41.41 19.20 49.01
CA ALA A 763 -41.92 20.46 48.34
C ALA A 763 -41.49 21.82 49.04
N SER A 764 -41.39 23.06 48.48
CA SER A 764 -41.80 23.72 47.19
C SER A 764 -41.21 25.17 46.95
N GLN A 765 -41.35 25.75 45.73
CA GLN A 765 -41.20 27.20 45.27
C GLN A 765 -39.77 27.83 45.13
N LYS A 766 -39.47 28.95 44.40
CA LYS A 766 -40.23 30.14 43.87
C LYS A 766 -39.70 30.79 42.53
N ARG A 767 -40.65 31.24 41.67
CA ARG A 767 -40.85 32.59 40.99
C ARG A 767 -39.72 33.37 40.23
N THR A 768 -39.98 34.30 39.29
CA THR A 768 -40.92 34.49 38.10
C THR A 768 -40.88 35.95 37.57
N SER A 769 -40.87 36.16 36.24
CA SER A 769 -41.37 37.38 35.53
C SER A 769 -41.39 37.08 34.00
N SER A 770 -42.33 37.39 33.08
CA SER A 770 -43.65 38.07 32.98
C SER A 770 -43.59 39.01 31.76
N MET A 771 -44.46 39.04 30.74
CA MET A 771 -45.70 38.30 30.39
C MET A 771 -45.66 37.94 28.86
N SER A 772 -46.70 37.80 28.00
CA SER A 772 -48.17 37.92 28.06
C SER A 772 -48.88 37.25 26.86
N PHE A 773 -49.93 36.47 27.15
CA PHE A 773 -51.32 36.41 26.58
C PHE A 773 -51.63 36.73 25.10
N THR A 774 -52.65 36.11 24.45
CA THR A 774 -53.83 35.33 24.93
C THR A 774 -53.95 33.96 24.23
N PHE A 775 -54.25 32.80 24.82
CA PHE A 775 -55.15 32.30 25.88
C PHE A 775 -56.40 31.54 25.35
N SER A 776 -56.40 30.23 25.59
CA SER A 776 -57.55 29.30 25.60
C SER A 776 -57.25 28.19 26.61
N SER A 777 -58.27 27.52 27.16
CA SER A 777 -58.14 26.76 28.41
C SER A 777 -57.26 25.50 28.31
N PRO A 778 -56.33 25.24 29.26
CA PRO A 778 -55.47 24.07 29.24
C PRO A 778 -56.19 22.83 29.83
N LEU A 779 -56.67 21.95 28.97
CA LEU A 779 -56.45 20.52 29.19
C LEU A 779 -55.06 20.15 28.64
N GLU A 780 -54.53 19.03 29.12
CA GLU A 780 -53.22 18.47 28.75
C GLU A 780 -53.23 17.99 27.28
N GLN A 781 -53.14 18.93 26.34
CA GLN A 781 -53.06 18.65 24.91
C GLN A 781 -51.73 17.95 24.60
N VAL A 782 -51.80 16.67 24.22
CA VAL A 782 -50.65 15.95 23.71
C VAL A 782 -50.33 16.47 22.31
N GLU A 783 -49.13 17.01 22.14
CA GLU A 783 -48.66 17.64 20.90
C GLU A 783 -48.58 16.59 19.77
N GLU A 784 -49.46 16.68 18.76
CA GLU A 784 -49.45 15.74 17.63
C GLU A 784 -48.29 16.05 16.69
N LEU A 785 -47.24 15.24 16.79
CA LEU A 785 -46.10 15.28 15.87
C LEU A 785 -46.48 14.60 14.55
N SER A 786 -46.31 15.29 13.42
CA SER A 786 -46.42 14.68 12.09
C SER A 786 -45.50 13.45 11.99
N PRO A 787 -45.95 12.31 11.45
CA PRO A 787 -45.05 11.25 11.00
C PRO A 787 -44.17 11.77 9.83
N ILE A 788 -43.16 10.98 9.46
CA ILE A 788 -42.37 11.20 8.23
C ILE A 788 -43.33 11.14 7.03
N ALA A 789 -43.53 12.30 6.38
CA ALA A 789 -44.48 12.51 5.30
C ALA A 789 -43.87 12.25 3.91
N ALA A 790 -42.61 12.66 3.72
CA ALA A 790 -41.93 12.68 2.43
C ALA A 790 -40.47 12.25 2.54
N ILE A 791 -39.83 12.07 1.39
CA ILE A 791 -38.39 11.89 1.25
C ILE A 791 -37.81 13.17 0.62
N PHE A 792 -36.68 13.66 1.13
CA PHE A 792 -35.93 14.74 0.50
C PHE A 792 -34.69 14.15 -0.20
N ASP A 793 -34.69 14.19 -1.52
CA ASP A 793 -33.61 13.68 -2.38
C ASP A 793 -32.47 14.70 -2.41
N THR A 794 -31.35 14.40 -1.76
CA THR A 794 -30.21 15.34 -1.65
C THR A 794 -29.38 15.45 -2.93
N GLU A 795 -29.62 14.59 -3.93
CA GLU A 795 -28.93 14.65 -5.23
C GLU A 795 -29.69 15.54 -6.22
N THR A 796 -31.03 15.51 -6.21
CA THR A 796 -31.87 16.37 -7.06
C THR A 796 -32.40 17.64 -6.36
N LEU A 797 -32.27 17.70 -5.03
CA LEU A 797 -32.90 18.70 -4.14
C LEU A 797 -34.44 18.70 -4.21
N GLU A 798 -35.04 17.56 -4.57
CA GLU A 798 -36.49 17.41 -4.69
C GLU A 798 -37.15 16.81 -3.44
N LYS A 799 -38.32 17.33 -3.11
CA LYS A 799 -39.26 16.73 -2.16
C LYS A 799 -40.13 15.70 -2.89
N ILE A 800 -39.91 14.41 -2.64
CA ILE A 800 -40.56 13.30 -3.34
C ILE A 800 -41.42 12.43 -2.41
N THR A 801 -42.36 11.67 -2.97
CA THR A 801 -43.15 10.69 -2.20
C THR A 801 -42.27 9.51 -1.78
N ILE A 802 -42.65 8.80 -0.72
CA ILE A 802 -41.94 7.59 -0.28
C ILE A 802 -41.92 6.55 -1.42
N SER A 803 -43.03 6.40 -2.15
CA SER A 803 -43.15 5.48 -3.30
C SER A 803 -42.27 5.88 -4.48
N GLU A 804 -42.10 7.19 -4.75
CA GLU A 804 -41.11 7.71 -5.69
C GLU A 804 -39.68 7.37 -5.24
N GLY A 805 -39.38 7.52 -3.95
CA GLY A 805 -38.10 7.12 -3.36
C GLY A 805 -37.79 5.62 -3.46
N ILE A 806 -38.82 4.75 -3.45
CA ILE A 806 -38.68 3.32 -3.77
C ILE A 806 -38.43 3.13 -5.27
N ARG A 807 -39.20 3.78 -6.15
CA ARG A 807 -39.06 3.64 -7.61
C ARG A 807 -37.71 4.18 -8.14
N ARG A 808 -37.12 5.18 -7.49
CA ARG A 808 -35.75 5.67 -7.73
C ARG A 808 -34.65 4.82 -7.07
N ALA A 809 -35.00 3.74 -6.36
CA ALA A 809 -34.09 2.86 -5.60
C ALA A 809 -33.23 3.55 -4.51
N ILE A 810 -33.61 4.77 -4.10
CA ILE A 810 -32.92 5.54 -3.05
C ILE A 810 -33.31 5.01 -1.65
N VAL A 811 -34.59 4.61 -1.51
CA VAL A 811 -35.17 3.96 -0.33
C VAL A 811 -35.48 2.49 -0.66
N ASP A 812 -35.13 1.55 0.22
CA ASP A 812 -35.49 0.14 0.00
C ASP A 812 -36.98 -0.13 0.26
N SER A 813 -37.54 -1.14 -0.41
CA SER A 813 -38.99 -1.45 -0.35
C SER A 813 -39.50 -1.75 1.06
N ILE A 814 -38.68 -2.33 1.95
CA ILE A 814 -39.07 -2.62 3.33
C ILE A 814 -39.12 -1.31 4.13
N THR A 815 -38.09 -0.47 4.04
CA THR A 815 -38.06 0.85 4.68
C THR A 815 -39.22 1.71 4.21
N GLY A 816 -39.45 1.81 2.90
CA GLY A 816 -40.56 2.57 2.34
C GLY A 816 -41.93 2.05 2.80
N GLN A 817 -42.12 0.73 2.83
CA GLN A 817 -43.32 0.13 3.42
C GLN A 817 -43.49 0.49 4.91
N ARG A 818 -42.43 0.45 5.73
CA ARG A 818 -42.54 0.81 7.16
C ARG A 818 -42.84 2.30 7.39
N LEU A 819 -42.30 3.20 6.56
CA LEU A 819 -42.65 4.62 6.61
C LEU A 819 -44.13 4.84 6.25
N LEU A 820 -44.65 4.14 5.24
CA LEU A 820 -46.08 4.19 4.87
C LEU A 820 -46.99 3.50 5.91
N GLU A 821 -46.55 2.42 6.57
CA GLU A 821 -47.24 1.81 7.71
C GLU A 821 -47.41 2.81 8.86
N ALA A 822 -46.38 3.63 9.14
CA ALA A 822 -46.44 4.68 10.15
C ALA A 822 -47.45 5.79 9.79
N GLN A 823 -47.55 6.19 8.53
CA GLN A 823 -48.61 7.13 8.08
C GLN A 823 -50.01 6.51 8.21
N ALA A 824 -50.21 5.30 7.68
CA ALA A 824 -51.51 4.63 7.68
C ALA A 824 -52.08 4.41 9.09
N CYS A 825 -51.25 4.02 10.06
CA CYS A 825 -51.68 3.81 11.45
C CYS A 825 -51.82 5.10 12.28
N THR A 826 -51.49 6.28 11.73
CA THR A 826 -51.58 7.60 12.39
C THR A 826 -52.53 8.59 11.69
N GLY A 827 -53.37 8.08 10.79
CA GLY A 827 -54.52 8.80 10.22
C GLY A 827 -54.69 8.71 8.71
N GLY A 828 -53.72 8.14 7.99
CA GLY A 828 -53.79 7.98 6.54
C GLY A 828 -52.50 8.42 5.84
N ILE A 829 -52.40 8.12 4.54
CA ILE A 829 -51.23 8.44 3.72
C ILE A 829 -51.19 9.94 3.47
N ILE A 830 -50.03 10.57 3.71
CA ILE A 830 -49.87 12.01 3.52
C ILE A 830 -49.48 12.29 2.08
N ASN A 831 -50.22 13.18 1.40
CA ASN A 831 -49.79 13.75 0.12
C ASN A 831 -48.77 14.88 0.37
N PRO A 832 -47.49 14.76 -0.03
CA PRO A 832 -46.46 15.77 0.26
C PRO A 832 -46.70 17.13 -0.38
N ALA A 833 -47.51 17.23 -1.44
CA ALA A 833 -47.75 18.48 -2.15
C ALA A 833 -48.74 19.41 -1.44
N ASN A 834 -49.54 18.89 -0.49
CA ASN A 834 -50.58 19.66 0.21
C ASN A 834 -50.80 19.29 1.69
N GLY A 835 -50.03 18.33 2.23
CA GLY A 835 -50.11 17.88 3.63
C GLY A 835 -51.38 17.10 3.99
N LYS A 836 -52.29 16.84 3.06
CA LYS A 836 -53.56 16.17 3.34
C LYS A 836 -53.34 14.69 3.62
N LYS A 837 -53.84 14.20 4.78
CA LYS A 837 -54.01 12.77 5.06
C LYS A 837 -55.13 12.19 4.18
N LEU A 838 -54.88 11.05 3.53
CA LEU A 838 -55.78 10.36 2.59
C LEU A 838 -56.01 8.90 3.03
N SER A 839 -57.18 8.33 2.70
CA SER A 839 -57.40 6.88 2.83
C SER A 839 -56.59 6.10 1.80
N LEU A 840 -56.37 4.80 2.02
CA LEU A 840 -55.61 3.97 1.08
C LEU A 840 -56.20 3.98 -0.34
N GLN A 841 -57.53 3.97 -0.47
CA GLN A 841 -58.23 4.05 -1.76
C GLN A 841 -57.99 5.37 -2.51
N GLU A 842 -57.97 6.50 -1.79
CA GLU A 842 -57.74 7.81 -2.41
C GLU A 842 -56.25 8.03 -2.73
N ALA A 843 -55.35 7.47 -1.91
CA ALA A 843 -53.90 7.48 -2.20
C ALA A 843 -53.53 6.58 -3.40
N GLU A 844 -54.21 5.44 -3.57
CA GLU A 844 -54.14 4.59 -4.77
C GLU A 844 -54.68 5.34 -6.00
N ARG A 845 -55.86 5.99 -5.88
CA ARG A 845 -56.45 6.80 -6.97
C ARG A 845 -55.60 8.01 -7.38
N GLN A 846 -54.83 8.58 -6.46
CA GLN A 846 -53.86 9.66 -6.73
C GLN A 846 -52.46 9.15 -7.12
N ALA A 847 -52.26 7.84 -7.28
CA ALA A 847 -50.96 7.20 -7.58
C ALA A 847 -49.81 7.56 -6.60
N ILE A 848 -50.17 7.88 -5.35
CA ILE A 848 -49.20 8.13 -4.26
C ILE A 848 -48.66 6.80 -3.71
N ILE A 849 -49.46 5.74 -3.78
CA ILE A 849 -49.07 4.35 -3.49
C ILE A 849 -49.55 3.42 -4.61
N ASP A 850 -48.79 2.37 -4.87
CA ASP A 850 -49.17 1.32 -5.82
C ASP A 850 -50.21 0.37 -5.19
N GLN A 851 -51.02 -0.29 -6.03
CA GLN A 851 -52.08 -1.21 -5.59
C GLN A 851 -51.59 -2.33 -4.65
N ASP A 852 -50.43 -2.93 -4.93
CA ASP A 852 -49.84 -3.94 -4.04
C ASP A 852 -49.48 -3.35 -2.67
N MET A 853 -48.89 -2.15 -2.64
CA MET A 853 -48.59 -1.44 -1.39
C MET A 853 -49.87 -1.09 -0.62
N ALA A 854 -50.93 -0.66 -1.31
CA ALA A 854 -52.25 -0.44 -0.72
C ALA A 854 -52.83 -1.73 -0.08
N GLN A 855 -52.59 -2.91 -0.67
CA GLN A 855 -52.96 -4.18 -0.04
C GLN A 855 -52.13 -4.48 1.21
N ARG A 856 -50.81 -4.29 1.17
CA ARG A 856 -49.92 -4.50 2.33
C ARG A 856 -50.24 -3.59 3.52
N LEU A 857 -50.75 -2.37 3.27
CA LEU A 857 -51.01 -1.35 4.28
C LEU A 857 -52.36 -1.49 5.01
N LYS A 858 -53.28 -2.36 4.54
CA LYS A 858 -54.61 -2.57 5.17
C LYS A 858 -54.57 -2.85 6.68
N PRO A 859 -53.62 -3.62 7.25
CA PRO A 859 -53.52 -3.83 8.69
C PRO A 859 -53.12 -2.55 9.47
N ALA A 860 -52.38 -1.64 8.84
CA ALA A 860 -52.01 -0.36 9.43
C ALA A 860 -53.15 0.66 9.36
N GLU A 861 -53.93 0.70 8.27
CA GLU A 861 -55.16 1.52 8.21
C GLU A 861 -56.19 1.06 9.28
N LYS A 862 -56.32 -0.26 9.50
CA LYS A 862 -57.10 -0.82 10.62
C LYS A 862 -56.55 -0.47 12.00
N ALA A 863 -55.25 -0.22 12.14
CA ALA A 863 -54.68 0.24 13.41
C ALA A 863 -55.07 1.69 13.77
N TYR A 864 -55.50 2.48 12.78
CA TYR A 864 -56.13 3.79 13.00
C TYR A 864 -57.66 3.69 13.13
N LEU A 865 -58.32 3.02 12.18
CA LEU A 865 -59.79 2.93 12.13
C LEU A 865 -60.42 2.00 13.19
N GLY A 866 -59.62 1.10 13.77
CA GLY A 866 -60.02 0.06 14.70
C GLY A 866 -60.22 -1.31 14.05
N PHE A 867 -59.91 -2.38 14.79
CA PHE A 867 -60.16 -3.76 14.36
C PHE A 867 -61.58 -4.18 14.77
N GLU A 868 -62.50 -4.27 13.82
CA GLU A 868 -63.89 -4.73 14.07
C GLU A 868 -63.93 -6.24 14.38
N ASP A 869 -64.42 -6.60 15.56
CA ASP A 869 -64.72 -7.99 15.91
C ASP A 869 -66.00 -8.48 15.19
N VAL A 870 -65.85 -9.54 14.40
CA VAL A 870 -66.93 -10.19 13.63
C VAL A 870 -68.11 -10.64 14.50
N LYS A 871 -67.91 -10.93 15.80
CA LYS A 871 -68.99 -11.35 16.70
C LYS A 871 -69.77 -10.17 17.27
N ASN A 872 -69.08 -9.13 17.71
CA ASN A 872 -69.67 -8.06 18.53
C ASN A 872 -69.77 -6.69 17.82
N LYS A 873 -69.18 -6.54 16.62
CA LYS A 873 -68.98 -5.27 15.89
C LYS A 873 -68.27 -4.16 16.68
N LYS A 874 -67.74 -4.48 17.86
CA LYS A 874 -66.90 -3.56 18.64
C LYS A 874 -65.57 -3.39 17.92
N LYS A 875 -65.13 -2.14 17.76
CA LYS A 875 -63.77 -1.85 17.32
C LYS A 875 -62.78 -1.98 18.47
N MET A 876 -61.70 -2.71 18.22
CA MET A 876 -60.61 -2.95 19.16
C MET A 876 -59.41 -2.06 18.83
N SER A 877 -58.73 -1.55 19.86
CA SER A 877 -57.47 -0.81 19.68
C SER A 877 -56.33 -1.75 19.26
N VAL A 878 -55.18 -1.18 18.88
CA VAL A 878 -53.98 -1.99 18.54
C VAL A 878 -53.57 -2.88 19.71
N GLY A 879 -53.63 -2.39 20.95
CA GLY A 879 -53.26 -3.17 22.15
C GLY A 879 -54.23 -4.33 22.43
N ASP A 880 -55.52 -4.13 22.17
CA ASP A 880 -56.54 -5.17 22.32
C ASP A 880 -56.44 -6.21 21.20
N ALA A 881 -56.22 -5.77 19.95
CA ALA A 881 -56.05 -6.64 18.79
C ALA A 881 -54.82 -7.57 18.88
N ILE A 882 -53.78 -7.17 19.62
CA ILE A 882 -52.64 -8.05 19.95
C ILE A 882 -53.06 -9.14 20.95
N LYS A 883 -53.80 -8.78 22.01
CA LYS A 883 -54.25 -9.73 23.05
C LYS A 883 -55.22 -10.77 22.51
N GLU A 884 -56.19 -10.31 21.73
CA GLU A 884 -57.19 -11.14 21.04
C GLU A 884 -56.62 -11.78 19.74
N LYS A 885 -55.31 -11.66 19.49
CA LYS A 885 -54.55 -12.29 18.39
C LYS A 885 -55.00 -11.95 16.96
N TRP A 886 -55.80 -10.90 16.78
CA TRP A 886 -56.18 -10.35 15.47
C TRP A 886 -55.02 -9.71 14.72
N LEU A 887 -54.00 -9.24 15.45
CA LEU A 887 -52.80 -8.61 14.90
C LEU A 887 -51.53 -9.32 15.41
N PRO A 888 -50.62 -9.79 14.52
CA PRO A 888 -49.37 -10.41 14.95
C PRO A 888 -48.53 -9.47 15.81
N TYR A 889 -48.00 -9.98 16.93
CA TYR A 889 -47.28 -9.21 17.96
C TYR A 889 -46.24 -8.24 17.39
N GLU A 890 -45.38 -8.72 16.48
CA GLU A 890 -44.35 -7.91 15.82
C GLU A 890 -44.90 -6.68 15.08
N SER A 891 -46.05 -6.82 14.40
CA SER A 891 -46.70 -5.71 13.69
C SER A 891 -47.44 -4.78 14.65
N GLY A 892 -48.09 -5.35 15.67
CA GLY A 892 -48.73 -4.58 16.73
C GLY A 892 -47.74 -3.71 17.51
N GLN A 893 -46.57 -4.25 17.87
CA GLN A 893 -45.55 -3.47 18.58
C GLN A 893 -45.06 -2.28 17.75
N ARG A 894 -44.83 -2.46 16.44
CA ARG A 894 -44.46 -1.34 15.54
C ARG A 894 -45.57 -0.29 15.43
N PHE A 895 -46.83 -0.69 15.32
CA PHE A 895 -47.94 0.26 15.21
C PHE A 895 -48.14 1.04 16.53
N LEU A 896 -47.93 0.41 17.69
CA LEU A 896 -47.90 1.10 18.98
C LEU A 896 -46.73 2.09 19.08
N GLU A 897 -45.53 1.71 18.61
CA GLU A 897 -44.35 2.60 18.52
C GLU A 897 -44.64 3.83 17.64
N PHE A 898 -45.18 3.63 16.43
CA PHE A 898 -45.52 4.70 15.50
C PHE A 898 -46.59 5.66 16.02
N GLN A 899 -47.63 5.14 16.70
CA GLN A 899 -48.67 5.97 17.32
C GLN A 899 -48.10 6.74 18.53
N TYR A 900 -47.36 6.09 19.41
CA TYR A 900 -46.74 6.73 20.58
C TYR A 900 -45.81 7.89 20.17
N LEU A 901 -44.92 7.66 19.20
CA LEU A 901 -43.97 8.66 18.68
C LEU A 901 -44.62 9.82 17.89
N THR A 902 -45.91 9.74 17.57
CA THR A 902 -46.67 10.81 16.91
C THR A 902 -47.65 11.52 17.84
N GLY A 903 -47.40 11.48 19.16
CA GLY A 903 -48.21 12.18 20.17
C GLY A 903 -49.23 11.28 20.90
N GLY A 904 -48.91 10.01 21.11
CA GLY A 904 -49.74 9.09 21.91
C GLY A 904 -50.68 8.18 21.12
N LEU A 905 -51.21 7.19 21.84
CA LEU A 905 -51.89 6.03 21.28
C LEU A 905 -53.35 6.33 20.89
N ILE A 906 -53.86 5.58 19.91
CA ILE A 906 -55.15 5.87 19.27
C ILE A 906 -56.23 4.90 19.76
N GLU A 907 -57.36 5.47 20.17
CA GLU A 907 -58.56 4.75 20.62
C GLU A 907 -59.63 4.83 19.52
N PRO A 908 -60.10 3.70 18.95
CA PRO A 908 -61.08 3.72 17.88
C PRO A 908 -62.38 4.45 18.25
N ASP A 909 -63.01 5.05 17.24
CA ASP A 909 -64.25 5.83 17.34
C ASP A 909 -64.23 7.01 18.33
N THR A 910 -63.04 7.36 18.83
CA THR A 910 -62.81 8.40 19.83
C THR A 910 -61.92 9.50 19.24
N PRO A 911 -62.33 10.78 19.20
CA PRO A 911 -61.50 11.86 18.70
C PRO A 911 -60.37 12.20 19.70
N GLY A 912 -59.14 12.27 19.19
CA GLY A 912 -57.95 12.64 19.97
C GLY A 912 -57.07 11.45 20.38
N ARG A 913 -55.83 11.75 20.75
CA ARG A 913 -54.81 10.77 21.18
C ARG A 913 -54.81 10.62 22.70
N ARG A 914 -54.44 9.43 23.19
CA ARG A 914 -54.47 9.07 24.61
C ARG A 914 -53.07 9.06 25.21
N SER A 915 -52.92 9.68 26.38
CA SER A 915 -51.68 9.63 27.17
C SER A 915 -51.45 8.22 27.73
N MET A 916 -50.18 7.84 27.92
CA MET A 916 -49.81 6.49 28.35
C MET A 916 -50.49 6.10 29.67
N GLN A 917 -50.66 7.05 30.58
CA GLN A 917 -51.33 6.91 31.87
C GLN A 917 -52.83 6.60 31.74
N GLU A 918 -53.52 7.17 30.74
CA GLU A 918 -54.93 6.85 30.48
C GLU A 918 -55.09 5.47 29.83
N VAL A 919 -54.22 5.12 28.88
CA VAL A 919 -54.21 3.83 28.18
C VAL A 919 -53.99 2.66 29.17
N ILE A 920 -53.05 2.80 30.11
CA ILE A 920 -52.83 1.81 31.18
C ILE A 920 -54.08 1.71 32.08
N ARG A 921 -54.70 2.84 32.45
CA ARG A 921 -55.91 2.86 33.29
C ARG A 921 -57.11 2.19 32.61
N LYS A 922 -57.23 2.32 31.30
CA LYS A 922 -58.22 1.61 30.46
C LYS A 922 -57.86 0.15 30.19
N GLY A 923 -56.66 -0.30 30.58
CA GLY A 923 -56.19 -1.67 30.38
C GLY A 923 -55.85 -2.03 28.93
N MET A 924 -55.84 -1.07 28.00
CA MET A 924 -55.60 -1.30 26.56
C MET A 924 -54.19 -1.83 26.28
N VAL A 925 -53.19 -1.36 27.04
CA VAL A 925 -51.78 -1.80 26.98
C VAL A 925 -51.33 -2.19 28.39
N ASP A 926 -50.56 -3.26 28.51
CA ASP A 926 -50.03 -3.73 29.81
C ASP A 926 -48.82 -2.89 30.27
N GLY A 927 -48.52 -2.95 31.57
CA GLY A 927 -47.43 -2.16 32.16
C GLY A 927 -46.03 -2.46 31.60
N ARG A 928 -45.76 -3.68 31.10
CA ARG A 928 -44.44 -4.01 30.53
C ARG A 928 -44.32 -3.44 29.12
N THR A 929 -45.35 -3.55 28.30
CA THR A 929 -45.38 -2.92 26.97
C THR A 929 -45.37 -1.40 27.09
N ALA A 930 -46.02 -0.80 28.09
CA ALA A 930 -45.96 0.63 28.34
C ALA A 930 -44.53 1.12 28.67
N VAL A 931 -43.80 0.42 29.55
CA VAL A 931 -42.38 0.71 29.83
C VAL A 931 -41.52 0.53 28.57
N LYS A 932 -41.76 -0.53 27.78
CA LYS A 932 -41.05 -0.76 26.50
C LYS A 932 -41.32 0.33 25.46
N LEU A 933 -42.51 0.92 25.43
CA LEU A 933 -42.82 2.07 24.58
C LEU A 933 -42.14 3.36 25.06
N GLN A 934 -41.88 3.50 26.35
CA GLN A 934 -41.13 4.64 26.92
C GLN A 934 -39.62 4.49 26.76
N ASP A 935 -39.07 3.27 26.77
CA ASP A 935 -37.65 3.01 26.56
C ASP A 935 -37.26 3.09 25.08
N SER A 936 -36.83 4.29 24.67
CA SER A 936 -36.30 4.58 23.34
C SER A 936 -35.06 3.78 22.94
N SER A 937 -34.35 3.15 23.88
CA SER A 937 -33.21 2.28 23.56
C SER A 937 -33.65 0.88 23.11
N SER A 938 -34.87 0.47 23.47
CA SER A 938 -35.43 -0.87 23.17
C SER A 938 -36.06 -0.98 21.76
N TYR A 939 -36.15 0.11 21.01
CA TYR A 939 -36.85 0.14 19.72
C TYR A 939 -36.09 -0.65 18.63
N PRO A 940 -36.77 -1.53 17.87
CA PRO A 940 -36.14 -2.37 16.87
C PRO A 940 -35.68 -1.57 15.64
N ARG A 941 -34.41 -1.71 15.26
CA ARG A 941 -33.78 -1.00 14.12
C ARG A 941 -34.18 -1.57 12.76
N ASN A 942 -35.48 -1.51 12.47
CA ASN A 942 -36.12 -2.14 11.31
C ASN A 942 -35.91 -1.37 9.98
N LEU A 943 -35.64 -0.05 10.04
CA LEU A 943 -35.47 0.80 8.86
C LEU A 943 -34.01 0.79 8.39
N THR A 944 -33.79 0.98 7.09
CA THR A 944 -32.48 1.35 6.53
C THR A 944 -32.48 2.86 6.29
N CYS A 945 -31.52 3.59 6.85
CA CYS A 945 -31.41 5.04 6.66
C CYS A 945 -31.17 5.37 5.17
N PRO A 946 -32.03 6.15 4.49
CA PRO A 946 -31.84 6.44 3.08
C PRO A 946 -30.58 7.25 2.76
N LYS A 947 -30.04 8.03 3.71
CA LYS A 947 -28.79 8.81 3.55
C LYS A 947 -27.52 8.02 3.89
N THR A 948 -27.50 7.24 4.98
CA THR A 948 -26.28 6.51 5.45
C THR A 948 -26.26 5.02 5.14
N LYS A 949 -27.38 4.45 4.68
CA LYS A 949 -27.63 3.01 4.43
C LYS A 949 -27.47 2.08 5.66
N LEU A 950 -27.28 2.63 6.87
CA LEU A 950 -27.24 1.87 8.14
C LEU A 950 -28.63 1.53 8.68
N LYS A 951 -28.73 0.53 9.57
CA LYS A 951 -30.01 0.17 10.24
C LYS A 951 -30.32 1.09 11.42
N ILE A 952 -31.55 1.64 11.44
CA ILE A 952 -32.04 2.64 12.40
C ILE A 952 -33.48 2.32 12.86
N SER A 953 -33.91 2.84 14.02
CA SER A 953 -35.30 2.76 14.50
C SER A 953 -36.20 3.82 13.83
N TYR A 954 -37.51 3.78 14.07
CA TYR A 954 -38.40 4.85 13.57
C TYR A 954 -38.17 6.16 14.33
N LYS A 955 -37.84 6.10 15.63
CA LYS A 955 -37.41 7.29 16.38
C LYS A 955 -36.14 7.93 15.81
N ASP A 956 -35.11 7.13 15.51
CA ASP A 956 -33.89 7.64 14.85
C ASP A 956 -34.21 8.36 13.53
N ALA A 957 -35.19 7.86 12.77
CA ALA A 957 -35.60 8.48 11.50
C ALA A 957 -36.40 9.79 11.72
N MET A 958 -37.25 9.84 12.76
CA MET A 958 -37.97 11.06 13.16
C MET A 958 -37.01 12.13 13.67
N ASP A 959 -36.06 11.77 14.55
CA ASP A 959 -35.06 12.68 15.12
C ASP A 959 -34.10 13.24 14.05
N ARG A 960 -33.90 12.51 12.94
CA ARG A 960 -33.10 12.93 11.76
C ARG A 960 -33.91 13.59 10.65
N SER A 961 -35.23 13.77 10.82
CA SER A 961 -36.08 14.35 9.77
C SER A 961 -36.10 15.89 9.85
N MET A 962 -35.93 16.54 8.70
CA MET A 962 -36.15 17.99 8.58
C MET A 962 -37.65 18.30 8.59
N VAL A 963 -38.04 19.47 9.09
CA VAL A 963 -39.43 19.94 9.11
C VAL A 963 -39.59 21.07 8.11
N GLU A 964 -40.59 21.01 7.25
CA GLU A 964 -40.92 22.06 6.30
C GLU A 964 -41.73 23.18 6.98
N GLU A 965 -41.17 24.39 7.08
CA GLU A 965 -41.76 25.51 7.84
C GLU A 965 -43.18 25.90 7.38
N THR A 966 -43.49 25.72 6.09
CA THR A 966 -44.77 26.13 5.48
C THR A 966 -45.91 25.14 5.70
N THR A 967 -45.61 23.90 6.13
CA THR A 967 -46.61 22.81 6.24
C THR A 967 -46.53 22.01 7.55
N GLY A 968 -45.42 22.11 8.30
CA GLY A 968 -45.12 21.27 9.46
C GLY A 968 -44.75 19.81 9.12
N LEU A 969 -44.62 19.45 7.84
CA LEU A 969 -44.35 18.08 7.42
C LEU A 969 -42.90 17.67 7.67
N ARG A 970 -42.71 16.47 8.24
CA ARG A 970 -41.38 15.84 8.37
C ARG A 970 -40.94 15.17 7.08
N MET A 971 -39.70 15.41 6.67
CA MET A 971 -39.07 14.84 5.48
C MET A 971 -37.78 14.13 5.87
N LEU A 972 -37.56 12.91 5.38
CA LEU A 972 -36.35 12.15 5.66
C LEU A 972 -35.37 12.29 4.49
N GLU A 973 -34.14 12.72 4.78
CA GLU A 973 -33.09 12.86 3.77
C GLU A 973 -32.69 11.52 3.13
N ALA A 974 -32.45 11.54 1.83
CA ALA A 974 -32.05 10.37 1.05
C ALA A 974 -31.03 10.73 -0.04
N SER A 975 -30.13 9.79 -0.33
CA SER A 975 -29.04 9.93 -1.31
C SER A 975 -28.86 8.58 -2.02
N SER A 976 -28.58 8.55 -3.32
CA SER A 976 -28.47 7.29 -4.07
C SER A 976 -27.18 6.54 -3.70
N MET A 977 -26.10 7.29 -3.49
CA MET A 977 -24.89 6.86 -2.77
C MET A 977 -25.02 7.06 -1.26
N SER A 978 -24.32 6.26 -0.43
CA SER A 978 -24.29 6.51 1.01
C SER A 978 -23.37 7.68 1.35
N SER A 979 -23.81 8.55 2.26
CA SER A 979 -22.93 9.56 2.87
C SER A 979 -21.83 8.97 3.77
N LYS A 980 -21.81 7.64 3.96
CA LYS A 980 -20.75 6.86 4.64
C LYS A 980 -20.01 5.90 3.71
N GLY A 981 -19.99 6.17 2.39
CA GLY A 981 -19.27 5.36 1.39
C GLY A 981 -19.88 4.00 1.05
N ILE A 982 -20.62 3.36 1.97
CA ILE A 982 -21.30 2.06 1.77
C ILE A 982 -22.12 2.07 0.47
N SER A 983 -21.71 1.30 -0.53
CA SER A 983 -22.43 1.19 -1.79
C SER A 983 -23.84 0.63 -1.57
N SER A 984 -24.85 1.28 -2.15
CA SER A 984 -26.23 0.78 -2.07
C SER A 984 -26.33 -0.54 -2.85
N PRO A 985 -26.69 -1.67 -2.23
CA PRO A 985 -26.79 -2.97 -2.93
C PRO A 985 -27.93 -3.00 -3.97
N TYR A 986 -28.72 -1.93 -4.05
CA TYR A 986 -29.83 -1.76 -4.98
C TYR A 986 -29.49 -0.88 -6.20
N ASN A 987 -28.34 -0.21 -6.24
CA ASN A 987 -27.99 0.76 -7.29
C ASN A 987 -26.98 0.21 -8.32
N VAL A 988 -27.04 -1.09 -8.62
CA VAL A 988 -26.08 -1.83 -9.48
C VAL A 988 -26.38 -1.64 -10.98
N SER A 989 -26.71 -0.41 -11.40
CA SER A 989 -27.08 -0.08 -12.80
C SER A 989 -26.72 1.34 -13.24
N SER A 990 -26.11 2.15 -12.38
CA SER A 990 -25.92 3.60 -12.60
C SER A 990 -24.45 4.03 -12.61
N ALA A 991 -23.58 3.23 -13.26
CA ALA A 991 -22.16 3.55 -13.43
C ALA A 991 -21.79 3.66 -14.93
N PRO A 992 -21.54 4.88 -15.46
CA PRO A 992 -21.21 5.06 -16.88
C PRO A 992 -19.75 4.70 -17.17
N GLY A 993 -19.47 3.42 -17.48
CA GLY A 993 -18.12 3.00 -17.87
C GLY A 993 -17.95 1.58 -18.44
N SER A 994 -18.74 0.60 -18.00
CA SER A 994 -18.50 -0.82 -18.29
C SER A 994 -19.38 -1.41 -19.40
N ARG A 995 -19.00 -1.18 -20.66
CA ARG A 995 -19.56 -1.88 -21.83
C ARG A 995 -19.10 -3.35 -21.87
N SER A 996 -19.88 -4.26 -21.27
CA SER A 996 -19.91 -5.69 -21.63
C SER A 996 -21.32 -6.07 -22.04
N GLY A 997 -21.57 -6.16 -23.35
CA GLY A 997 -22.91 -6.36 -23.89
C GLY A 997 -23.32 -7.83 -23.94
N SER A 998 -24.45 -8.15 -23.31
CA SER A 998 -25.19 -9.41 -23.51
C SER A 998 -26.68 -9.11 -23.61
N ARG A 999 -27.18 -8.93 -24.85
CA ARG A 999 -28.60 -8.70 -25.12
C ARG A 999 -29.32 -10.05 -25.23
N ALA A 1000 -30.43 -10.23 -24.52
CA ALA A 1000 -31.16 -11.49 -24.52
C ALA A 1000 -31.97 -11.70 -25.81
N GLY A 1001 -32.12 -12.98 -26.21
CA GLY A 1001 -33.27 -13.48 -26.97
C GLY A 1001 -33.28 -13.25 -28.49
N SER A 1002 -32.97 -14.29 -29.26
CA SER A 1002 -33.58 -14.55 -30.57
C SER A 1002 -33.54 -16.05 -30.89
N ARG A 1003 -34.68 -16.62 -31.24
CA ARG A 1003 -34.83 -18.01 -31.70
C ARG A 1003 -34.60 -18.08 -33.21
N THR A 1004 -33.75 -19.00 -33.66
CA THR A 1004 -33.96 -19.89 -34.83
C THR A 1004 -32.81 -20.89 -34.91
N GLY A 1005 -33.09 -22.16 -35.14
CA GLY A 1005 -32.07 -23.20 -35.31
C GLY A 1005 -31.89 -23.61 -36.77
N SER A 1006 -30.73 -24.15 -37.12
CA SER A 1006 -30.51 -25.01 -38.30
C SER A 1006 -29.23 -25.84 -38.14
N ARG A 1007 -29.08 -26.86 -39.00
CA ARG A 1007 -28.07 -27.94 -38.91
C ARG A 1007 -26.87 -27.70 -39.84
N SER A 1008 -25.79 -28.46 -39.57
CA SER A 1008 -24.62 -28.69 -40.44
C SER A 1008 -23.66 -27.50 -40.61
N GLY A 1009 -22.37 -27.69 -40.86
CA GLY A 1009 -21.58 -28.94 -40.90
C GLY A 1009 -20.32 -28.82 -41.79
N SER A 1010 -19.51 -29.88 -41.81
CA SER A 1010 -18.36 -30.11 -42.72
C SER A 1010 -17.00 -29.46 -42.37
N ARG A 1011 -15.95 -30.10 -42.90
CA ARG A 1011 -14.51 -29.94 -42.60
C ARG A 1011 -13.77 -29.23 -43.75
N ARG A 1012 -12.51 -28.83 -43.48
CA ARG A 1012 -11.46 -28.30 -44.41
C ARG A 1012 -11.74 -26.87 -44.92
N GLY A 1013 -10.73 -26.03 -45.14
CA GLY A 1013 -9.28 -26.17 -44.83
C GLY A 1013 -8.38 -25.25 -45.66
N SER A 1014 -7.06 -25.34 -45.42
CA SER A 1014 -5.94 -24.69 -46.13
C SER A 1014 -5.57 -23.23 -45.76
N VAL A 1015 -4.25 -23.06 -45.52
CA VAL A 1015 -3.26 -22.01 -45.89
C VAL A 1015 -3.73 -20.55 -46.16
N ASP A 1016 -2.94 -19.50 -45.91
CA ASP A 1016 -1.49 -19.42 -46.16
C ASP A 1016 -0.65 -18.51 -45.24
N LEU A 1017 0.66 -18.48 -45.52
CA LEU A 1017 1.76 -17.89 -44.76
C LEU A 1017 1.84 -16.36 -44.81
N SER A 1018 2.37 -15.77 -43.73
CA SER A 1018 3.52 -14.85 -43.83
C SER A 1018 4.22 -14.66 -42.48
N SER A 1019 5.55 -14.69 -42.48
CA SER A 1019 6.39 -14.08 -41.45
C SER A 1019 7.60 -13.43 -42.12
N SER A 1020 8.26 -12.48 -41.47
CA SER A 1020 9.37 -11.74 -42.09
C SER A 1020 10.46 -11.42 -41.07
N TYR A 1021 11.53 -12.22 -41.11
CA TYR A 1021 12.82 -11.88 -40.50
C TYR A 1021 13.83 -11.71 -41.64
N SER A 1022 14.37 -10.51 -41.79
CA SER A 1022 15.43 -10.21 -42.76
C SER A 1022 16.80 -10.38 -42.11
N VAL A 1023 17.61 -11.32 -42.62
CA VAL A 1023 19.03 -11.44 -42.28
C VAL A 1023 19.84 -11.04 -43.51
N SER A 1024 20.77 -10.10 -43.33
CA SER A 1024 21.72 -9.67 -44.37
C SER A 1024 22.88 -10.66 -44.47
N SER A 1025 23.02 -11.35 -45.59
CA SER A 1025 24.20 -12.17 -45.91
C SER A 1025 25.21 -11.38 -46.76
N TYR A 1026 26.48 -11.45 -46.38
CA TYR A 1026 27.59 -11.22 -47.32
C TYR A 1026 27.72 -12.44 -48.25
N SER A 1027 28.18 -12.20 -49.47
CA SER A 1027 28.64 -13.24 -50.40
C SER A 1027 30.03 -12.86 -50.90
N SER A 1028 30.91 -13.85 -51.01
CA SER A 1028 32.25 -13.70 -51.58
C SER A 1028 32.70 -15.05 -52.15
N ASP A 1029 32.47 -15.26 -53.45
CA ASP A 1029 33.08 -16.35 -54.22
C ASP A 1029 34.20 -15.76 -55.09
N TYR A 1030 35.44 -16.24 -54.91
CA TYR A 1030 36.43 -16.31 -55.99
C TYR A 1030 37.62 -17.21 -55.60
N THR A 1031 37.76 -18.36 -56.28
CA THR A 1031 38.93 -19.28 -56.31
C THR A 1031 39.44 -19.89 -54.98
N GLY A 1032 40.08 -21.07 -54.98
CA GLY A 1032 40.30 -22.01 -56.09
C GLY A 1032 41.68 -22.66 -56.14
N ASN A 1033 41.93 -23.63 -55.25
CA ASN A 1033 42.84 -24.78 -55.40
C ASN A 1033 42.70 -25.71 -54.18
#